data_AF-A0A258BR64-F1
#
_entry.id   AF-A0A258BR64-F1
#
_cell.length_a   1.000
_cell.length_b   1.000
_cell.length_c   1.000
_cell.angle_alpha   90.00
_cell.angle_beta   90.00
_cell.angle_gamma   90.00
#
_symmetry.space_group_name_H-M   'P 1'
#
loop_
_entity.id
_entity.type
_entity.pdbx_description
1 polymer ?
#
loop_
_entity_poly.entity_id
_entity_poly.type
_entity_poly.pdbx_seq_one_letter_code
_entity_poly.pdbx_strand_id
1 'polypeptide(L)'
;NTVGQPDKWQASRWGNNAAQLTHRTDGYTGNRSFMVTMSTRTDGDAKWMHEPVSVQPSTEYTYTSWYKSNIATEIDLQYIDVNGNVTYAYVATVAPSAQWKQLTSKFTTPANAAKVTVMHIVAAPGWLQTDDFVLLSASQTTPPVVTPPTEPVTPPSQSGNLIANNSFETTSGTAPVSWYKNSWGSNVASFSYENTGRTGGKSAKVSVTSYASGDAKWYAEPVAVSAGKTYNYSDYYKSTVPTRVVVAFADAQSNYSYVEINGAPASPSAWAQYKDTFVAPATATKASVYHVIDRVGSLAIDDVSLSTEAAPTAPTTPPVVSSVIKNSSLETANGTMPANWQTNSWGSNQATHQYVNEGRTGTKSVKVSVTNYIDGDAKWFFDPVSSINAGEQYRFTTWYKTNVTPRVVSMFIMANGTERYFGLPVAQPSGSTTQWQKYSDVLTIPEGAVGVSVFMLINQNGWLQTDDYELTPYQPVGFSRPLITMTFDDGHEDNATTALPILNQYGLKTTQCFATSFIEGKTQQVIDGVLAFHKSGHEVCSHTVSHPFLTGTSASNLSYELQHSQQYLQSITGQPVRNFASPYGDYDSRVVNEIKKYYGSHRSVDEGYNSKDNLNIYNLRVQNVLDTTSADQVKVWIEKARANNTWLILVYHRVAD
;
A
#
# COMPACT_ATOMS: atom_id res chain seq x y z
N ASN A 1 13.96 -16.36 2.97
CA ASN A 1 14.44 -16.56 1.58
C ASN A 1 14.67 -18.06 1.28
N THR A 2 15.05 -18.42 0.05
CA THR A 2 15.26 -19.80 -0.48
C THR A 2 16.41 -20.60 0.16
N VAL A 3 17.06 -20.09 1.22
CA VAL A 3 18.06 -20.80 2.03
C VAL A 3 17.68 -20.82 3.52
N GLY A 4 16.46 -20.37 3.86
CA GLY A 4 15.97 -20.33 5.24
C GLY A 4 16.57 -19.21 6.10
N GLN A 5 17.36 -18.29 5.54
CA GLN A 5 17.92 -17.12 6.24
C GLN A 5 16.85 -16.00 6.34
N PRO A 6 16.60 -15.45 7.56
CA PRO A 6 15.73 -14.31 7.77
C PRO A 6 16.28 -13.04 7.13
N ASP A 7 15.39 -12.26 6.55
CA ASP A 7 15.75 -11.02 5.88
C ASP A 7 16.44 -10.05 6.85
N LYS A 8 17.54 -9.42 6.40
CA LYS A 8 18.39 -8.48 7.19
C LYS A 8 19.10 -9.11 8.39
N TRP A 9 19.23 -10.42 8.43
CA TRP A 9 20.07 -11.14 9.39
C TRP A 9 21.10 -11.98 8.66
N GLN A 10 22.29 -12.09 9.23
CA GLN A 10 23.37 -12.90 8.70
C GLN A 10 24.02 -13.76 9.78
N ALA A 11 24.41 -14.97 9.38
CA ALA A 11 25.25 -15.84 10.17
C ALA A 11 26.70 -15.34 10.07
N SER A 12 27.37 -15.17 11.20
CA SER A 12 28.76 -14.75 11.25
C SER A 12 29.55 -15.64 12.21
N ARG A 13 30.78 -15.92 11.81
CA ARG A 13 31.76 -16.65 12.62
C ARG A 13 33.13 -16.02 12.40
N TRP A 14 33.90 -15.93 13.47
CA TRP A 14 35.28 -15.48 13.43
C TRP A 14 36.15 -16.45 14.24
N GLY A 15 37.42 -16.60 13.88
CA GLY A 15 38.36 -17.54 14.50
C GLY A 15 38.17 -19.02 14.13
N ASN A 16 38.90 -19.88 14.83
CA ASN A 16 38.98 -21.33 14.67
C ASN A 16 38.02 -22.03 15.64
N ASN A 17 36.77 -22.16 15.20
CA ASN A 17 35.73 -22.89 15.90
C ASN A 17 34.86 -23.72 14.94
N ALA A 18 34.20 -24.73 15.49
CA ALA A 18 33.26 -25.58 14.76
C ALA A 18 31.82 -25.22 15.15
N ALA A 19 31.38 -24.05 14.70
CA ALA A 19 30.01 -23.57 14.89
C ALA A 19 29.09 -23.91 13.71
N GLN A 20 27.85 -24.27 14.04
CA GLN A 20 26.73 -24.49 13.14
C GLN A 20 25.63 -23.49 13.48
N LEU A 21 25.18 -22.73 12.49
CA LEU A 21 24.14 -21.72 12.65
C LEU A 21 22.92 -22.18 11.86
N THR A 22 21.78 -22.34 12.54
CA THR A 22 20.55 -22.87 11.95
C THR A 22 19.32 -22.10 12.42
N HIS A 23 18.20 -22.32 11.74
CA HIS A 23 16.88 -21.83 12.16
C HIS A 23 16.09 -23.01 12.69
N ARG A 24 15.52 -22.85 13.88
CA ARG A 24 14.67 -23.88 14.48
C ARG A 24 13.20 -23.55 14.30
N THR A 25 12.33 -24.50 14.59
CA THR A 25 10.87 -24.34 14.51
C THR A 25 10.20 -24.11 15.86
N ASP A 26 10.98 -23.88 16.92
CA ASP A 26 10.56 -23.78 18.31
C ASP A 26 10.91 -22.41 18.92
N GLY A 27 10.42 -21.33 18.31
CA GLY A 27 10.59 -19.94 18.78
C GLY A 27 9.95 -19.65 20.14
N TYR A 28 10.32 -18.54 20.75
CA TYR A 28 9.63 -17.99 21.91
C TYR A 28 8.26 -17.43 21.49
N THR A 29 8.23 -16.61 20.43
CA THR A 29 6.98 -16.29 19.74
C THR A 29 7.00 -16.84 18.32
N GLY A 30 5.89 -17.50 17.93
CA GLY A 30 5.79 -18.14 16.62
C GLY A 30 6.66 -19.39 16.46
N ASN A 31 6.93 -19.75 15.21
CA ASN A 31 7.51 -21.05 14.83
C ASN A 31 8.94 -20.94 14.30
N ARG A 32 9.70 -19.89 14.63
CA ARG A 32 11.09 -19.73 14.17
C ARG A 32 11.95 -19.11 15.26
N SER A 33 13.21 -19.50 15.33
CA SER A 33 14.24 -18.85 16.17
C SER A 33 15.63 -19.14 15.62
N PHE A 34 16.60 -18.33 16.05
CA PHE A 34 18.01 -18.52 15.69
C PHE A 34 18.67 -19.51 16.64
N MET A 35 19.50 -20.38 16.08
CA MET A 35 20.31 -21.34 16.82
C MET A 35 21.77 -21.23 16.40
N VAL A 36 22.65 -21.27 17.39
CA VAL A 36 24.10 -21.43 17.25
C VAL A 36 24.49 -22.64 18.10
N THR A 37 25.16 -23.61 17.49
CA THR A 37 25.75 -24.76 18.19
C THR A 37 27.24 -24.81 17.88
N MET A 38 28.10 -24.81 18.89
CA MET A 38 29.55 -24.86 18.75
C MET A 38 30.10 -26.12 19.42
N SER A 39 30.77 -26.99 18.68
CA SER A 39 31.32 -28.24 19.22
C SER A 39 32.77 -28.12 19.72
N THR A 40 33.60 -27.32 19.05
CA THR A 40 35.00 -27.07 19.42
C THR A 40 35.36 -25.61 19.22
N ARG A 41 36.29 -25.08 20.03
CA ARG A 41 36.80 -23.71 19.91
C ARG A 41 38.27 -23.64 20.35
N THR A 42 39.10 -23.06 19.50
CA THR A 42 40.45 -22.60 19.87
C THR A 42 40.43 -21.11 20.18
N ASP A 43 39.83 -20.31 19.29
CA ASP A 43 39.58 -18.88 19.45
C ASP A 43 38.29 -18.48 18.70
N GLY A 44 37.91 -17.20 18.83
CA GLY A 44 36.82 -16.61 18.06
C GLY A 44 35.42 -16.74 18.64
N ASP A 45 34.40 -16.53 17.81
CA ASP A 45 33.00 -16.56 18.21
C ASP A 45 32.08 -17.00 17.05
N ALA A 46 30.82 -17.29 17.37
CA ALA A 46 29.76 -17.47 16.40
C ALA A 46 28.46 -16.79 16.85
N LYS A 47 27.75 -16.19 15.89
CA LYS A 47 26.59 -15.33 16.16
C LYS A 47 25.66 -15.17 14.96
N TRP A 48 24.41 -14.87 15.26
CA TRP A 48 23.52 -14.21 14.31
C TRP A 48 23.60 -12.71 14.54
N MET A 49 23.72 -11.94 13.46
CA MET A 49 23.81 -10.49 13.54
C MET A 49 22.84 -9.85 12.55
N HIS A 50 22.13 -8.82 13.01
CA HIS A 50 21.26 -8.02 12.17
C HIS A 50 22.06 -6.95 11.41
N GLU A 51 21.53 -6.47 10.28
CA GLU A 51 22.11 -5.34 9.56
C GLU A 51 22.26 -4.10 10.47
N PRO A 52 23.33 -3.30 10.35
CA PRO A 52 23.56 -2.13 11.19
C PRO A 52 22.38 -1.15 11.15
N VAL A 53 21.82 -0.83 12.32
CA VAL A 53 20.70 0.11 12.47
C VAL A 53 21.20 1.48 12.89
N SER A 54 20.57 2.54 12.38
CA SER A 54 20.95 3.91 12.72
C SER A 54 20.72 4.21 14.20
N VAL A 55 21.68 4.88 14.83
CA VAL A 55 21.61 5.31 16.23
C VAL A 55 22.06 6.76 16.37
N GLN A 56 21.58 7.43 17.42
CA GLN A 56 22.05 8.75 17.79
C GLN A 56 23.37 8.64 18.57
N PRO A 57 24.34 9.53 18.34
CA PRO A 57 25.56 9.58 19.14
C PRO A 57 25.27 9.88 20.62
N SER A 58 26.12 9.40 21.53
CA SER A 58 26.02 9.66 22.98
C SER A 58 24.64 9.39 23.59
N THR A 59 23.92 8.41 23.08
CA THR A 59 22.52 8.10 23.46
C THR A 59 22.43 6.72 24.09
N GLU A 60 21.68 6.60 25.20
CA GLU A 60 21.42 5.31 25.84
C GLU A 60 20.35 4.53 25.05
N TYR A 61 20.65 3.24 24.83
CA TYR A 61 19.75 2.26 24.25
C TYR A 61 19.56 1.07 25.18
N THR A 62 18.36 0.50 25.14
CA THR A 62 17.99 -0.76 25.78
C THR A 62 17.75 -1.82 24.72
N TYR A 63 18.54 -2.89 24.75
CA TYR A 63 18.36 -4.09 23.94
C TYR A 63 17.66 -5.17 24.76
N THR A 64 16.66 -5.83 24.18
CA THR A 64 16.08 -7.05 24.74
C THR A 64 16.02 -8.17 23.70
N SER A 65 16.12 -9.41 24.18
CA SER A 65 15.89 -10.61 23.39
C SER A 65 15.48 -11.77 24.28
N TRP A 66 14.73 -12.73 23.76
CA TRP A 66 14.50 -14.00 24.44
C TRP A 66 15.61 -14.97 24.10
N TYR A 67 16.12 -15.71 25.09
CA TYR A 67 17.20 -16.66 24.86
C TYR A 67 17.08 -17.95 25.70
N LYS A 68 17.72 -19.01 25.20
CA LYS A 68 18.08 -20.24 25.90
C LYS A 68 19.56 -20.54 25.61
N SER A 69 20.29 -21.03 26.59
CA SER A 69 21.67 -21.48 26.38
C SER A 69 22.09 -22.46 27.46
N ASN A 70 22.97 -23.42 27.12
CA ASN A 70 23.61 -24.30 28.09
C ASN A 70 24.97 -23.78 28.59
N ILE A 71 25.42 -22.62 28.13
CA ILE A 71 26.68 -21.98 28.50
C ILE A 71 26.48 -20.50 28.84
N ALA A 72 27.49 -19.88 29.43
CA ALA A 72 27.55 -18.43 29.46
C ALA A 72 27.78 -17.90 28.04
N THR A 73 27.14 -16.77 27.72
CA THR A 73 27.19 -16.11 26.41
C THR A 73 27.51 -14.63 26.59
N GLU A 74 27.76 -13.90 25.52
CA GLU A 74 28.17 -12.49 25.60
C GLU A 74 27.30 -11.60 24.71
N ILE A 75 27.16 -10.33 25.11
CA ILE A 75 26.55 -9.28 24.31
C ILE A 75 27.64 -8.32 23.87
N ASP A 76 27.85 -8.29 22.56
CA ASP A 76 28.84 -7.46 21.91
C ASP A 76 28.15 -6.52 20.92
N LEU A 77 28.78 -5.36 20.70
CA LEU A 77 28.30 -4.34 19.79
C LEU A 77 29.31 -4.12 18.68
N GLN A 78 28.81 -3.91 17.47
CA GLN A 78 29.56 -3.35 16.36
C GLN A 78 29.05 -1.93 16.13
N TYR A 79 29.91 -0.92 16.27
CA TYR A 79 29.59 0.45 15.89
C TYR A 79 30.20 0.78 14.54
N ILE A 80 29.46 1.52 13.73
CA ILE A 80 29.94 2.10 12.48
C ILE A 80 29.82 3.62 12.61
N ASP A 81 30.94 4.33 12.45
CA ASP A 81 30.95 5.80 12.47
C ASP A 81 30.49 6.40 11.13
N VAL A 82 30.35 7.73 11.08
CA VAL A 82 29.92 8.46 9.88
C VAL A 82 30.85 8.30 8.67
N ASN A 83 32.11 7.90 8.91
CA ASN A 83 33.11 7.65 7.86
C ASN A 83 33.17 6.16 7.46
N GLY A 84 32.34 5.31 8.07
CA GLY A 84 32.32 3.88 7.82
C GLY A 84 33.32 3.06 8.64
N ASN A 85 34.02 3.67 9.60
CA ASN A 85 34.97 2.93 10.44
C ASN A 85 34.22 2.05 11.44
N VAL A 86 34.68 0.81 11.59
CA VAL A 86 34.07 -0.21 12.45
C VAL A 86 34.84 -0.32 13.75
N THR A 87 34.13 -0.28 14.88
CA THR A 87 34.67 -0.56 16.22
C THR A 87 33.77 -1.58 16.94
N TYR A 88 34.34 -2.32 17.88
CA TYR A 88 33.62 -3.33 18.66
C TYR A 88 33.69 -3.02 20.15
N ALA A 89 32.60 -3.33 20.87
CA ALA A 89 32.52 -3.13 22.31
C ALA A 89 31.81 -4.30 22.99
N TYR A 90 32.41 -4.82 24.06
CA TYR A 90 31.78 -5.77 24.97
C TYR A 90 30.81 -5.05 25.90
N VAL A 91 29.63 -5.63 26.13
CA VAL A 91 28.59 -5.05 27.00
C VAL A 91 28.39 -5.88 28.26
N ALA A 92 28.15 -7.18 28.11
CA ALA A 92 27.78 -8.02 29.25
C ALA A 92 27.98 -9.52 28.97
N THR A 93 28.22 -10.29 30.04
CA THR A 93 28.11 -11.74 30.04
C THR A 93 26.72 -12.17 30.52
N VAL A 94 26.11 -13.09 29.80
CA VAL A 94 24.74 -13.58 29.98
C VAL A 94 24.80 -15.02 30.48
N ALA A 95 24.22 -15.27 31.66
CA ALA A 95 24.20 -16.60 32.28
C ALA A 95 23.37 -17.62 31.47
N PRO A 96 23.72 -18.93 31.50
CA PRO A 96 22.93 -19.96 30.83
C PRO A 96 21.49 -20.04 31.34
N SER A 97 20.59 -20.50 30.49
CA SER A 97 19.19 -20.76 30.82
C SER A 97 18.63 -21.91 29.98
N ALA A 98 18.14 -22.95 30.64
CA ALA A 98 17.47 -24.07 29.98
C ALA A 98 16.04 -23.74 29.53
N GLN A 99 15.43 -22.70 30.11
CA GLN A 99 14.12 -22.17 29.76
C GLN A 99 14.27 -20.83 29.04
N TRP A 100 13.27 -20.45 28.23
CA TRP A 100 13.25 -19.13 27.62
C TRP A 100 13.32 -18.06 28.70
N LYS A 101 14.34 -17.22 28.62
CA LYS A 101 14.57 -16.11 29.55
C LYS A 101 14.72 -14.84 28.75
N GLN A 102 14.05 -13.77 29.19
CA GLN A 102 14.26 -12.46 28.60
C GLN A 102 15.59 -11.89 29.08
N LEU A 103 16.44 -11.50 28.14
CA LEU A 103 17.62 -10.69 28.35
C LEU A 103 17.25 -9.22 28.18
N THR A 104 17.76 -8.37 29.07
CA THR A 104 17.73 -6.91 28.93
C THR A 104 19.14 -6.39 29.16
N SER A 105 19.67 -5.61 28.22
CA SER A 105 20.99 -5.00 28.31
C SER A 105 20.92 -3.54 27.90
N LYS A 106 21.67 -2.67 28.58
CA LYS A 106 21.74 -1.23 28.28
C LYS A 106 23.14 -0.86 27.83
N PHE A 107 23.23 0.04 26.86
CA PHE A 107 24.50 0.61 26.43
C PHE A 107 24.33 2.05 25.95
N THR A 108 25.41 2.84 26.00
CA THR A 108 25.44 4.19 25.44
C THR A 108 26.34 4.21 24.21
N THR A 109 25.85 4.79 23.11
CA THR A 109 26.61 4.88 21.86
C THR A 109 27.80 5.84 21.97
N PRO A 110 28.95 5.55 21.33
CA PRO A 110 30.06 6.51 21.21
C PRO A 110 29.63 7.82 20.53
N ALA A 111 30.38 8.89 20.80
CA ALA A 111 30.08 10.23 20.25
C ALA A 111 30.17 10.33 18.71
N ASN A 112 30.82 9.37 18.05
CA ASN A 112 30.94 9.28 16.60
C ASN A 112 30.07 8.18 15.97
N ALA A 113 29.31 7.42 16.76
CA ALA A 113 28.54 6.28 16.25
C ALA A 113 27.35 6.74 15.40
N ALA A 114 27.28 6.25 14.16
CA ALA A 114 26.15 6.46 13.26
C ALA A 114 25.23 5.24 13.19
N LYS A 115 25.79 4.03 13.30
CA LYS A 115 25.04 2.77 13.29
C LYS A 115 25.54 1.80 14.36
N VAL A 116 24.68 0.89 14.80
CA VAL A 116 25.02 -0.22 15.70
C VAL A 116 24.46 -1.55 15.20
N THR A 117 25.18 -2.64 15.44
CA THR A 117 24.64 -4.01 15.45
C THR A 117 24.85 -4.60 16.84
N VAL A 118 23.79 -5.14 17.44
CA VAL A 118 23.86 -5.89 18.70
C VAL A 118 23.99 -7.37 18.40
N MET A 119 24.92 -8.05 19.08
CA MET A 119 25.27 -9.43 18.83
C MET A 119 25.20 -10.22 20.13
N HIS A 120 24.36 -11.26 20.15
CA HIS A 120 24.36 -12.26 21.23
C HIS A 120 25.19 -13.46 20.77
N ILE A 121 26.38 -13.59 21.35
CA ILE A 121 27.45 -14.42 20.80
C ILE A 121 27.73 -15.66 21.66
N VAL A 122 28.25 -16.69 21.00
CA VAL A 122 28.80 -17.89 21.62
C VAL A 122 30.32 -17.88 21.47
N ALA A 123 31.04 -17.89 22.59
CA ALA A 123 32.51 -17.91 22.65
C ALA A 123 33.06 -19.13 23.43
N ALA A 124 32.28 -20.23 23.52
CA ALA A 124 32.68 -21.50 24.12
C ALA A 124 31.90 -22.68 23.50
N PRO A 125 32.39 -23.93 23.58
CA PRO A 125 31.61 -25.09 23.17
C PRO A 125 30.28 -25.20 23.92
N GLY A 126 29.17 -25.22 23.19
CA GLY A 126 27.82 -25.13 23.73
C GLY A 126 26.81 -24.67 22.67
N TRP A 127 25.63 -24.22 23.09
CA TRP A 127 24.61 -23.71 22.20
C TRP A 127 23.89 -22.49 22.76
N LEU A 128 23.40 -21.65 21.85
CA LEU A 128 22.58 -20.47 22.11
C LEU A 128 21.40 -20.48 21.13
N GLN A 129 20.20 -20.34 21.68
CA GLN A 129 18.98 -20.14 20.92
C GLN A 129 18.41 -18.76 21.29
N THR A 130 18.06 -17.94 20.30
CA THR A 130 17.59 -16.57 20.51
C THR A 130 16.38 -16.23 19.66
N ASP A 131 15.52 -15.36 20.16
CA ASP A 131 14.31 -14.89 19.49
C ASP A 131 13.89 -13.49 19.97
N ASP A 132 12.96 -12.85 19.26
CA ASP A 132 12.26 -11.60 19.65
C ASP A 132 13.18 -10.46 20.11
N PHE A 133 13.93 -9.92 19.15
CA PHE A 133 14.90 -8.85 19.34
C PHE A 133 14.24 -7.47 19.34
N VAL A 134 14.57 -6.65 20.34
CA VAL A 134 14.10 -5.26 20.45
C VAL A 134 15.27 -4.35 20.80
N LEU A 135 15.37 -3.19 20.15
CA LEU A 135 16.32 -2.14 20.48
C LEU A 135 15.58 -0.80 20.56
N LEU A 136 15.59 -0.16 21.73
CA LEU A 136 14.88 1.10 21.98
C LEU A 136 15.83 2.15 22.53
N SER A 137 15.67 3.40 22.09
CA SER A 137 16.34 4.55 22.72
C SER A 137 15.65 4.91 24.05
N ALA A 138 16.36 5.54 24.97
CA ALA A 138 15.81 5.98 26.26
C ALA A 138 14.59 6.92 26.14
N SER A 139 14.38 7.57 24.99
CA SER A 139 13.22 8.44 24.70
C SER A 139 11.99 7.69 24.17
N GLN A 140 12.09 6.38 23.91
CA GLN A 140 10.99 5.51 23.50
C GLN A 140 10.62 4.56 24.64
N THR A 141 9.39 4.66 25.15
CA THR A 141 8.86 3.63 26.06
C THR A 141 8.39 2.41 25.26
N THR A 142 8.66 1.22 25.79
CA THR A 142 8.21 -0.07 25.23
C THR A 142 6.69 -0.12 25.08
N PRO A 143 6.14 -0.59 23.94
CA PRO A 143 4.81 -1.20 23.92
C PRO A 143 4.77 -2.40 24.88
N PRO A 144 3.63 -2.72 25.51
CA PRO A 144 3.56 -3.80 26.48
C PRO A 144 3.92 -5.14 25.85
N VAL A 145 4.82 -5.87 26.52
CA VAL A 145 5.18 -7.26 26.22
C VAL A 145 3.96 -8.14 26.54
N VAL A 146 3.39 -8.78 25.53
CA VAL A 146 2.32 -9.77 25.70
C VAL A 146 2.98 -11.11 26.05
N THR A 147 3.05 -11.43 27.35
CA THR A 147 3.20 -12.82 27.81
C THR A 147 1.93 -13.61 27.43
N PRO A 148 2.03 -14.83 26.88
CA PRO A 148 0.87 -15.70 26.73
C PRO A 148 0.37 -16.09 28.13
N PRO A 149 -0.88 -15.78 28.52
CA PRO A 149 -1.45 -16.32 29.74
C PRO A 149 -1.94 -17.74 29.48
N THR A 150 -1.56 -18.67 30.35
CA THR A 150 -2.13 -20.02 30.48
C THR A 150 -3.37 -20.04 31.38
N GLU A 151 -4.20 -18.99 31.34
CA GLU A 151 -5.50 -18.97 32.02
C GLU A 151 -6.61 -18.58 31.05
N PRO A 152 -7.83 -19.17 31.18
CA PRO A 152 -8.96 -18.85 30.33
C PRO A 152 -9.27 -17.36 30.43
N VAL A 153 -8.96 -16.65 29.34
CA VAL A 153 -9.23 -15.22 29.23
C VAL A 153 -10.74 -15.06 29.20
N THR A 154 -11.29 -14.23 30.08
CA THR A 154 -12.71 -13.87 30.06
C THR A 154 -13.05 -13.31 28.68
N PRO A 155 -14.14 -13.77 28.02
CA PRO A 155 -14.50 -13.25 26.71
C PRO A 155 -14.63 -11.72 26.76
N PRO A 156 -14.07 -10.99 25.79
CA PRO A 156 -14.19 -9.54 25.78
C PRO A 156 -15.67 -9.15 25.67
N SER A 157 -16.17 -8.39 26.65
CA SER A 157 -17.44 -7.67 26.51
C SER A 157 -17.27 -6.61 25.43
N GLN A 158 -17.64 -6.93 24.19
CA GLN A 158 -17.54 -5.99 23.08
C GLN A 158 -18.81 -5.13 23.01
N SER A 159 -18.83 -4.01 23.75
CA SER A 159 -19.82 -2.96 23.49
C SER A 159 -19.74 -2.54 22.02
N GLY A 160 -20.83 -2.66 21.27
CA GLY A 160 -20.87 -2.29 19.84
C GLY A 160 -20.64 -3.43 18.84
N ASN A 161 -20.45 -4.69 19.29
CA ASN A 161 -20.53 -5.84 18.40
C ASN A 161 -22.00 -6.17 18.08
N LEU A 162 -22.33 -6.28 16.80
CA LEU A 162 -23.66 -6.58 16.30
C LEU A 162 -24.01 -8.06 16.43
N ILE A 163 -23.00 -8.94 16.50
CA ILE A 163 -23.19 -10.39 16.63
C ILE A 163 -23.43 -10.74 18.10
N ALA A 164 -24.56 -11.39 18.37
CA ALA A 164 -24.86 -11.94 19.68
C ALA A 164 -24.09 -13.24 19.93
N ASN A 165 -23.79 -13.53 21.21
CA ASN A 165 -23.08 -14.75 21.63
C ASN A 165 -21.79 -15.01 20.83
N ASN A 166 -21.02 -13.96 20.61
CA ASN A 166 -19.96 -13.94 19.62
C ASN A 166 -18.70 -14.75 20.01
N SER A 167 -18.53 -15.05 21.30
CA SER A 167 -17.54 -15.99 21.84
C SER A 167 -18.14 -17.38 22.13
N PHE A 168 -19.36 -17.63 21.67
CA PHE A 168 -20.08 -18.89 21.82
C PHE A 168 -20.37 -19.38 23.25
N GLU A 169 -20.10 -18.61 24.31
CA GLU A 169 -20.24 -19.10 25.70
C GLU A 169 -21.69 -19.31 26.17
N THR A 170 -22.68 -18.74 25.47
CA THR A 170 -24.10 -18.88 25.84
C THR A 170 -24.70 -20.12 25.16
N THR A 171 -25.17 -21.06 25.97
CA THR A 171 -25.68 -22.36 25.50
C THR A 171 -27.19 -22.49 25.65
N SER A 172 -27.85 -23.08 24.66
CA SER A 172 -29.19 -23.67 24.80
C SER A 172 -29.08 -25.16 24.50
N GLY A 173 -29.01 -25.98 25.55
CA GLY A 173 -28.74 -27.41 25.43
C GLY A 173 -27.32 -27.69 24.91
N THR A 174 -27.20 -28.41 23.80
CA THR A 174 -25.91 -28.79 23.18
C THR A 174 -25.47 -27.86 22.05
N ALA A 175 -26.14 -26.72 21.86
CA ALA A 175 -25.86 -25.76 20.81
C ALA A 175 -25.64 -24.33 21.34
N PRO A 176 -24.80 -23.53 20.67
CA PRO A 176 -24.66 -22.11 20.96
C PRO A 176 -25.94 -21.34 20.58
N VAL A 177 -26.39 -20.43 21.45
CA VAL A 177 -27.53 -19.53 21.18
C VAL A 177 -27.22 -18.60 20.01
N SER A 178 -28.18 -18.35 19.11
CA SER A 178 -28.09 -17.42 17.97
C SER A 178 -27.03 -17.77 16.90
N TRP A 179 -26.57 -19.02 16.90
CA TRP A 179 -25.63 -19.56 15.92
C TRP A 179 -26.21 -20.79 15.24
N TYR A 180 -25.97 -20.87 13.94
CA TYR A 180 -26.48 -21.91 13.07
C TYR A 180 -25.34 -22.59 12.32
N LYS A 181 -25.63 -23.76 11.78
CA LYS A 181 -24.69 -24.55 10.97
C LYS A 181 -25.37 -25.07 9.73
N ASN A 182 -24.65 -25.09 8.61
CA ASN A 182 -25.16 -25.64 7.37
C ASN A 182 -24.00 -26.20 6.53
N SER A 183 -24.30 -27.19 5.71
CA SER A 183 -23.49 -27.64 4.58
C SER A 183 -24.40 -27.86 3.38
N TRP A 184 -23.94 -27.47 2.19
CA TRP A 184 -24.62 -27.71 0.93
C TRP A 184 -23.64 -28.27 -0.10
N GLY A 185 -24.16 -28.89 -1.17
CA GLY A 185 -23.35 -29.55 -2.19
C GLY A 185 -23.01 -30.99 -1.83
N SER A 186 -22.02 -31.57 -2.53
CA SER A 186 -21.55 -32.93 -2.30
C SER A 186 -20.29 -32.90 -1.45
N ASN A 187 -20.46 -32.97 -0.13
CA ASN A 187 -19.38 -33.09 0.84
C ASN A 187 -19.87 -33.81 2.10
N VAL A 188 -18.95 -34.35 2.89
CA VAL A 188 -19.25 -35.00 4.17
C VAL A 188 -18.73 -34.10 5.29
N ALA A 189 -19.61 -33.24 5.81
CA ALA A 189 -19.33 -32.30 6.89
C ALA A 189 -19.85 -32.80 8.24
N SER A 190 -19.08 -32.57 9.29
CA SER A 190 -19.43 -32.78 10.69
C SER A 190 -19.21 -31.51 11.49
N PHE A 191 -20.09 -31.22 12.44
CA PHE A 191 -20.07 -29.96 13.20
C PHE A 191 -19.98 -30.25 14.69
N SER A 192 -19.04 -29.61 15.37
CA SER A 192 -18.81 -29.74 16.81
C SER A 192 -18.85 -28.38 17.48
N TYR A 193 -19.52 -28.33 18.62
CA TYR A 193 -19.47 -27.22 19.56
C TYR A 193 -18.49 -27.62 20.67
N GLU A 194 -17.25 -27.14 20.55
CA GLU A 194 -16.10 -27.64 21.30
C GLU A 194 -15.91 -26.91 22.63
N ASN A 195 -15.21 -27.57 23.57
CA ASN A 195 -14.82 -26.99 24.86
C ASN A 195 -13.40 -26.39 24.82
N THR A 196 -13.00 -25.79 23.69
CA THR A 196 -11.62 -25.36 23.43
C THR A 196 -11.57 -23.98 22.74
N GLY A 197 -12.28 -23.01 23.32
CA GLY A 197 -12.27 -21.61 22.89
C GLY A 197 -10.89 -20.96 22.94
N ARG A 198 -10.73 -19.87 22.20
CA ARG A 198 -9.61 -18.93 22.34
C ARG A 198 -9.79 -18.12 23.62
N THR A 199 -10.99 -17.57 23.83
CA THR A 199 -11.41 -16.97 25.09
C THR A 199 -12.61 -17.76 25.60
N GLY A 200 -12.84 -17.74 26.92
CA GLY A 200 -13.82 -18.63 27.52
C GLY A 200 -13.52 -20.11 27.28
N GLY A 201 -14.56 -20.94 27.34
CA GLY A 201 -14.46 -22.40 27.23
C GLY A 201 -15.00 -22.96 25.93
N LYS A 202 -15.57 -22.17 25.01
CA LYS A 202 -16.41 -22.66 23.92
C LYS A 202 -15.95 -22.18 22.55
N SER A 203 -16.13 -23.00 21.52
CA SER A 203 -15.90 -22.61 20.12
C SER A 203 -16.74 -23.44 19.15
N ALA A 204 -16.94 -22.94 17.93
CA ALA A 204 -17.66 -23.67 16.89
C ALA A 204 -16.69 -24.21 15.84
N LYS A 205 -16.81 -25.50 15.49
CA LYS A 205 -15.96 -26.14 14.49
C LYS A 205 -16.75 -26.96 13.49
N VAL A 206 -16.24 -26.98 12.27
CA VAL A 206 -16.67 -27.83 11.17
C VAL A 206 -15.49 -28.64 10.64
N SER A 207 -15.71 -29.91 10.30
CA SER A 207 -14.73 -30.78 9.66
C SER A 207 -15.33 -31.46 8.43
N VAL A 208 -14.62 -31.43 7.32
CA VAL A 208 -15.00 -32.03 6.04
C VAL A 208 -14.05 -33.18 5.72
N THR A 209 -14.57 -34.40 5.59
CA THR A 209 -13.77 -35.62 5.35
C THR A 209 -13.81 -36.08 3.89
N SER A 210 -14.81 -35.65 3.13
CA SER A 210 -14.93 -35.87 1.68
C SER A 210 -15.51 -34.62 1.04
N TYR A 211 -15.02 -34.24 -0.13
CA TYR A 211 -15.43 -33.04 -0.83
C TYR A 211 -15.46 -33.26 -2.35
N ALA A 212 -16.58 -32.89 -2.97
CA ALA A 212 -16.72 -32.75 -4.42
C ALA A 212 -17.30 -31.38 -4.81
N SER A 213 -18.23 -30.81 -4.02
CA SER A 213 -18.78 -29.46 -4.24
C SER A 213 -19.41 -28.83 -3.01
N GLY A 214 -19.64 -27.51 -3.09
CA GLY A 214 -20.34 -26.71 -2.07
C GLY A 214 -19.42 -26.21 -0.96
N ASP A 215 -19.96 -26.02 0.25
CA ASP A 215 -19.22 -25.56 1.43
C ASP A 215 -19.87 -26.07 2.73
N ALA A 216 -19.15 -25.92 3.85
CA ALA A 216 -19.67 -26.14 5.20
C ALA A 216 -19.23 -25.02 6.16
N LYS A 217 -20.13 -24.62 7.08
CA LYS A 217 -19.93 -23.43 7.93
C LYS A 217 -20.79 -23.40 9.20
N TRP A 218 -20.31 -22.66 10.19
CA TRP A 218 -21.12 -22.03 11.23
C TRP A 218 -21.36 -20.57 10.86
N TYR A 219 -22.52 -20.02 11.21
CA TYR A 219 -22.85 -18.62 10.97
C TYR A 219 -23.80 -18.07 12.03
N ALA A 220 -23.65 -16.79 12.34
CA ALA A 220 -24.52 -16.10 13.29
C ALA A 220 -25.88 -15.75 12.65
N GLU A 221 -26.90 -15.59 13.48
CA GLU A 221 -28.16 -14.95 13.10
C GLU A 221 -27.88 -13.65 12.31
N PRO A 222 -28.50 -13.46 11.13
CA PRO A 222 -28.34 -12.23 10.36
C PRO A 222 -28.65 -10.96 11.17
N VAL A 223 -27.69 -10.06 11.24
CA VAL A 223 -27.77 -8.80 11.99
C VAL A 223 -28.25 -7.67 11.09
N ALA A 224 -28.87 -6.64 11.66
CA ALA A 224 -29.30 -5.46 10.90
C ALA A 224 -28.10 -4.70 10.33
N VAL A 225 -28.18 -4.31 9.05
CA VAL A 225 -27.21 -3.44 8.38
C VAL A 225 -27.91 -2.32 7.62
N SER A 226 -27.20 -1.25 7.31
CA SER A 226 -27.69 -0.11 6.54
C SER A 226 -27.00 -0.05 5.18
N ALA A 227 -27.80 0.08 4.12
CA ALA A 227 -27.34 0.26 2.76
C ALA A 227 -26.23 1.33 2.64
N GLY A 228 -25.16 1.00 1.91
CA GLY A 228 -24.02 1.88 1.66
C GLY A 228 -23.07 2.10 2.84
N LYS A 229 -23.31 1.48 4.01
CA LYS A 229 -22.38 1.54 5.15
C LYS A 229 -21.30 0.46 5.06
N THR A 230 -20.11 0.82 5.50
CA THR A 230 -18.97 -0.10 5.69
C THR A 230 -19.04 -0.76 7.05
N TYR A 231 -18.76 -2.06 7.08
CA TYR A 231 -18.71 -2.88 8.29
C TYR A 231 -17.35 -3.55 8.41
N ASN A 232 -16.84 -3.61 9.65
CA ASN A 232 -15.63 -4.35 10.00
C ASN A 232 -16.04 -5.74 10.49
N TYR A 233 -15.50 -6.77 9.86
CA TYR A 233 -15.63 -8.14 10.30
C TYR A 233 -14.30 -8.68 10.80
N SER A 234 -14.33 -9.45 11.87
CA SER A 234 -13.20 -10.25 12.30
C SER A 234 -13.66 -11.52 13.00
N ASP A 235 -12.85 -12.56 12.96
CA ASP A 235 -12.96 -13.69 13.86
C ASP A 235 -11.56 -14.16 14.28
N TYR A 236 -11.52 -15.02 15.27
CA TYR A 236 -10.37 -15.88 15.48
C TYR A 236 -10.70 -17.26 14.95
N TYR A 237 -9.77 -17.85 14.22
CA TYR A 237 -9.97 -19.14 13.58
C TYR A 237 -8.76 -20.07 13.71
N LYS A 238 -9.02 -21.38 13.67
CA LYS A 238 -8.04 -22.44 13.43
C LYS A 238 -8.48 -23.20 12.20
N SER A 239 -7.62 -23.32 11.20
CA SER A 239 -7.94 -24.07 10.00
C SER A 239 -6.76 -24.91 9.52
N THR A 240 -7.03 -26.15 9.11
CA THR A 240 -6.03 -27.05 8.52
C THR A 240 -5.74 -26.72 7.05
N VAL A 241 -6.55 -25.87 6.44
CA VAL A 241 -6.47 -25.47 5.02
C VAL A 241 -6.80 -23.99 4.85
N PRO A 242 -6.43 -23.33 3.74
CA PRO A 242 -6.96 -22.01 3.42
C PRO A 242 -8.49 -22.05 3.28
N THR A 243 -9.17 -21.00 3.72
CA THR A 243 -10.63 -20.88 3.81
C THR A 243 -11.13 -19.65 3.07
N ARG A 244 -12.43 -19.60 2.79
CA ARG A 244 -13.10 -18.45 2.15
C ARG A 244 -13.96 -17.73 3.16
N VAL A 245 -14.20 -16.44 2.94
CA VAL A 245 -15.13 -15.66 3.74
C VAL A 245 -16.16 -14.99 2.83
N VAL A 246 -17.44 -15.25 3.10
CA VAL A 246 -18.56 -14.83 2.27
C VAL A 246 -19.56 -14.06 3.12
N VAL A 247 -19.97 -12.88 2.66
CA VAL A 247 -21.01 -12.09 3.30
C VAL A 247 -22.33 -12.33 2.58
N ALA A 248 -23.34 -12.80 3.32
CA ALA A 248 -24.69 -12.97 2.84
C ALA A 248 -25.55 -11.78 3.27
N PHE A 249 -26.10 -11.05 2.30
CA PHE A 249 -27.00 -9.92 2.53
C PHE A 249 -28.44 -10.31 2.23
N ALA A 250 -29.36 -9.95 3.12
CA ALA A 250 -30.79 -10.09 2.88
C ALA A 250 -31.45 -8.72 2.68
N ASP A 251 -32.29 -8.61 1.65
CA ASP A 251 -33.14 -7.43 1.45
C ASP A 251 -34.38 -7.45 2.37
N ALA A 252 -35.24 -6.43 2.26
CA ALA A 252 -36.45 -6.32 3.06
C ALA A 252 -37.46 -7.46 2.80
N GLN A 253 -37.35 -8.17 1.68
CA GLN A 253 -38.17 -9.32 1.31
C GLN A 253 -37.49 -10.66 1.64
N SER A 254 -36.34 -10.65 2.33
CA SER A 254 -35.53 -11.82 2.65
C SER A 254 -34.94 -12.55 1.43
N ASN A 255 -34.75 -11.85 0.30
CA ASN A 255 -33.95 -12.37 -0.80
C ASN A 255 -32.46 -12.19 -0.47
N TYR A 256 -31.68 -13.24 -0.74
CA TYR A 256 -30.26 -13.26 -0.42
C TYR A 256 -29.37 -12.92 -1.63
N SER A 257 -28.34 -12.12 -1.38
CA SER A 257 -27.21 -11.91 -2.28
C SER A 257 -25.90 -12.19 -1.53
N TYR A 258 -24.85 -12.57 -2.24
CA TYR A 258 -23.60 -13.03 -1.64
C TYR A 258 -22.42 -12.27 -2.22
N VAL A 259 -21.53 -11.80 -1.35
CA VAL A 259 -20.27 -11.14 -1.72
C VAL A 259 -19.13 -11.89 -1.07
N GLU A 260 -18.16 -12.31 -1.86
CA GLU A 260 -16.92 -12.90 -1.36
C GLU A 260 -15.93 -11.79 -1.01
N ILE A 261 -15.34 -11.89 0.19
CA ILE A 261 -14.24 -11.04 0.65
C ILE A 261 -12.97 -11.90 0.75
N ASN A 262 -11.85 -11.33 1.22
CA ASN A 262 -10.57 -12.06 1.16
C ASN A 262 -10.63 -13.37 1.96
N GLY A 263 -10.09 -14.46 1.41
CA GLY A 263 -9.97 -15.72 2.14
C GLY A 263 -8.94 -15.65 3.27
N ALA A 264 -9.04 -16.56 4.24
CA ALA A 264 -8.08 -16.68 5.33
C ALA A 264 -7.05 -17.80 5.04
N PRO A 265 -5.75 -17.61 5.33
CA PRO A 265 -4.74 -18.65 5.16
C PRO A 265 -4.94 -19.79 6.18
N ALA A 266 -4.33 -20.96 5.97
CA ALA A 266 -4.37 -22.04 6.96
C ALA A 266 -3.67 -21.63 8.27
N SER A 267 -4.24 -22.01 9.41
CA SER A 267 -3.65 -21.87 10.76
C SER A 267 -3.96 -23.12 11.59
N PRO A 268 -3.21 -24.22 11.42
CA PRO A 268 -3.59 -25.53 11.96
C PRO A 268 -3.33 -25.66 13.47
N SER A 269 -2.38 -24.91 14.02
CA SER A 269 -1.86 -25.10 15.39
C SER A 269 -2.19 -23.98 16.37
N ALA A 270 -2.61 -22.81 15.90
CA ALA A 270 -2.91 -21.65 16.75
C ALA A 270 -4.12 -20.89 16.25
N TRP A 271 -4.86 -20.27 17.17
CA TRP A 271 -5.90 -19.31 16.83
C TRP A 271 -5.26 -18.11 16.13
N ALA A 272 -5.56 -17.93 14.83
CA ALA A 272 -5.18 -16.77 14.05
C ALA A 272 -6.35 -15.79 13.98
N GLN A 273 -6.07 -14.49 13.86
CA GLN A 273 -7.13 -13.51 13.67
C GLN A 273 -7.35 -13.26 12.17
N TYR A 274 -8.57 -13.44 11.70
CA TYR A 274 -9.01 -12.94 10.39
C TYR A 274 -9.67 -11.57 10.57
N LYS A 275 -9.41 -10.64 9.65
CA LYS A 275 -10.06 -9.32 9.60
C LYS A 275 -10.24 -8.87 8.16
N ASP A 276 -11.41 -8.34 7.86
CA ASP A 276 -11.66 -7.63 6.60
C ASP A 276 -12.87 -6.68 6.73
N THR A 277 -13.12 -5.90 5.69
CA THR A 277 -14.24 -4.95 5.61
C THR A 277 -15.15 -5.27 4.43
N PHE A 278 -16.43 -4.91 4.54
CA PHE A 278 -17.37 -4.96 3.42
C PHE A 278 -18.33 -3.78 3.44
N VAL A 279 -18.86 -3.41 2.27
CA VAL A 279 -19.89 -2.38 2.12
C VAL A 279 -21.23 -3.07 1.88
N ALA A 280 -22.26 -2.70 2.66
CA ALA A 280 -23.61 -3.22 2.48
C ALA A 280 -24.22 -2.71 1.15
N PRO A 281 -24.72 -3.59 0.26
CA PRO A 281 -25.39 -3.21 -0.98
C PRO A 281 -26.61 -2.31 -0.73
N ALA A 282 -27.03 -1.58 -1.77
CA ALA A 282 -28.12 -0.59 -1.69
C ALA A 282 -29.46 -1.15 -1.17
N THR A 283 -29.71 -2.45 -1.35
CA THR A 283 -30.94 -3.14 -0.95
C THR A 283 -30.83 -3.90 0.37
N ALA A 284 -29.64 -3.98 0.97
CA ALA A 284 -29.38 -4.82 2.13
C ALA A 284 -29.98 -4.22 3.41
N THR A 285 -30.73 -5.05 4.15
CA THR A 285 -31.29 -4.73 5.47
C THR A 285 -30.70 -5.60 6.58
N LYS A 286 -30.23 -6.80 6.23
CA LYS A 286 -29.49 -7.68 7.14
C LYS A 286 -28.25 -8.27 6.48
N ALA A 287 -27.26 -8.63 7.29
CA ALA A 287 -26.07 -9.36 6.85
C ALA A 287 -25.71 -10.48 7.82
N SER A 288 -25.16 -11.58 7.29
CA SER A 288 -24.47 -12.61 8.06
C SER A 288 -23.17 -12.97 7.35
N VAL A 289 -22.08 -13.11 8.11
CA VAL A 289 -20.75 -13.42 7.56
C VAL A 289 -20.45 -14.89 7.78
N TYR A 290 -20.00 -15.54 6.72
CA TYR A 290 -19.72 -16.97 6.65
C TYR A 290 -18.23 -17.18 6.46
N HIS A 291 -17.53 -17.64 7.50
CA HIS A 291 -16.20 -18.20 7.35
C HIS A 291 -16.37 -19.68 6.99
N VAL A 292 -16.03 -20.04 5.74
CA VAL A 292 -16.41 -21.34 5.16
C VAL A 292 -15.19 -22.20 4.84
N ILE A 293 -15.39 -23.51 4.92
CA ILE A 293 -14.46 -24.51 4.39
C ILE A 293 -15.11 -25.20 3.19
N ASP A 294 -14.37 -25.29 2.09
CA ASP A 294 -14.81 -25.83 0.80
C ASP A 294 -13.87 -26.92 0.27
N ARG A 295 -13.22 -27.65 1.18
CA ARG A 295 -12.33 -28.78 0.87
C ARG A 295 -12.12 -29.66 2.09
N VAL A 296 -11.47 -30.81 1.90
CA VAL A 296 -11.14 -31.72 3.01
C VAL A 296 -10.22 -31.00 4.01
N GLY A 297 -10.64 -30.97 5.28
CA GLY A 297 -9.98 -30.22 6.34
C GLY A 297 -10.93 -29.90 7.50
N SER A 298 -10.55 -28.95 8.34
CA SER A 298 -11.36 -28.46 9.45
C SER A 298 -11.14 -26.96 9.67
N LEU A 299 -12.19 -26.29 10.13
CA LEU A 299 -12.24 -24.88 10.48
C LEU A 299 -12.96 -24.74 11.83
N ALA A 300 -12.29 -24.15 12.83
CA ALA A 300 -12.88 -23.71 14.07
C ALA A 300 -12.85 -22.18 14.13
N ILE A 301 -13.91 -21.57 14.68
CA ILE A 301 -14.04 -20.12 14.88
C ILE A 301 -14.41 -19.80 16.33
N ASP A 302 -13.97 -18.63 16.80
CA ASP A 302 -14.27 -18.06 18.10
C ASP A 302 -14.12 -16.52 18.05
N ASP A 303 -14.59 -15.81 19.08
CA ASP A 303 -14.46 -14.35 19.25
C ASP A 303 -14.85 -13.53 18.01
N VAL A 304 -15.98 -13.87 17.40
CA VAL A 304 -16.43 -13.23 16.16
C VAL A 304 -16.83 -11.78 16.44
N SER A 305 -16.60 -10.88 15.50
CA SER A 305 -16.98 -9.48 15.63
C SER A 305 -17.48 -8.94 14.32
N LEU A 306 -18.62 -8.27 14.38
CA LEU A 306 -19.14 -7.45 13.31
C LEU A 306 -19.54 -6.12 13.92
N SER A 307 -18.87 -5.05 13.51
CA SER A 307 -19.18 -3.71 13.98
C SER A 307 -19.35 -2.79 12.79
N THR A 308 -20.16 -1.75 12.94
CA THR A 308 -20.10 -0.62 12.02
C THR A 308 -18.69 -0.05 12.09
N GLU A 309 -18.12 0.33 10.95
CA GLU A 309 -16.97 1.23 10.99
C GLU A 309 -17.34 2.40 11.90
N ALA A 310 -16.58 2.61 12.98
CA ALA A 310 -16.66 3.86 13.71
C ALA A 310 -16.57 4.91 12.62
N ALA A 311 -17.58 5.80 12.52
CA ALA A 311 -17.54 6.91 11.57
C ALA A 311 -16.10 7.40 11.59
N PRO A 312 -15.37 7.35 10.44
CA PRO A 312 -13.92 7.41 10.41
C PRO A 312 -13.54 8.42 11.44
N THR A 313 -12.82 8.00 12.50
CA THR A 313 -12.47 8.92 13.59
C THR A 313 -12.07 10.18 12.87
N ALA A 314 -12.90 11.23 12.98
CA ALA A 314 -12.63 12.48 12.30
C ALA A 314 -11.18 12.70 12.66
N PRO A 315 -10.27 12.77 11.66
CA PRO A 315 -8.83 12.68 11.91
C PRO A 315 -8.62 13.54 13.13
N THR A 316 -8.08 12.99 14.24
CA THR A 316 -7.81 13.76 15.46
C THR A 316 -7.36 15.10 14.97
N THR A 317 -8.20 16.15 15.13
CA THR A 317 -8.23 17.30 14.23
C THR A 317 -6.78 17.56 13.87
N PRO A 318 -6.32 17.27 12.62
CA PRO A 318 -4.91 17.45 12.29
C PRO A 318 -4.62 18.83 12.82
N PRO A 319 -3.63 19.02 13.71
CA PRO A 319 -3.46 20.30 14.41
C PRO A 319 -3.59 21.34 13.34
N VAL A 320 -4.65 22.18 13.36
CA VAL A 320 -5.16 22.89 12.17
C VAL A 320 -3.94 23.41 11.43
N VAL A 321 -3.51 22.67 10.41
CA VAL A 321 -2.25 22.99 9.76
C VAL A 321 -2.72 24.03 8.78
N SER A 322 -2.66 25.27 9.25
CA SER A 322 -2.90 26.44 8.43
C SER A 322 -2.17 26.22 7.12
N SER A 323 -2.90 26.35 6.00
CA SER A 323 -2.32 26.29 4.66
C SER A 323 -0.99 27.04 4.66
N VAL A 324 0.06 26.43 4.11
CA VAL A 324 1.36 27.09 4.02
C VAL A 324 1.36 28.22 2.97
N ILE A 325 0.27 28.35 2.20
CA ILE A 325 0.06 29.41 1.22
C ILE A 325 -0.29 30.71 1.95
N LYS A 326 0.46 31.78 1.68
CA LYS A 326 0.13 33.12 2.16
C LYS A 326 -1.04 33.71 1.38
N ASN A 327 -1.94 34.40 2.07
CA ASN A 327 -3.13 35.02 1.47
C ASN A 327 -3.93 34.03 0.61
N SER A 328 -4.18 32.84 1.14
CA SER A 328 -4.74 31.73 0.39
C SER A 328 -6.23 31.89 0.04
N SER A 329 -6.94 32.76 0.75
CA SER A 329 -8.30 33.22 0.43
C SER A 329 -8.32 34.47 -0.47
N LEU A 330 -7.16 34.96 -0.90
CA LEU A 330 -6.98 36.13 -1.77
C LEU A 330 -7.44 37.50 -1.21
N GLU A 331 -8.14 37.56 -0.07
CA GLU A 331 -8.75 38.78 0.47
C GLU A 331 -7.79 39.95 0.76
N THR A 332 -6.48 39.69 0.95
CA THR A 332 -5.50 40.76 1.17
C THR A 332 -5.00 41.32 -0.16
N ALA A 333 -5.30 42.59 -0.43
CA ALA A 333 -4.84 43.27 -1.65
C ALA A 333 -3.41 43.85 -1.52
N ASN A 334 -2.68 43.86 -2.63
CA ASN A 334 -1.50 44.68 -2.88
C ASN A 334 -1.73 45.46 -4.18
N GLY A 335 -2.28 46.68 -4.06
CA GLY A 335 -2.73 47.46 -5.21
C GLY A 335 -3.92 46.80 -5.93
N THR A 336 -3.77 46.54 -7.22
CA THR A 336 -4.80 45.89 -8.06
C THR A 336 -4.69 44.36 -8.09
N MET A 337 -3.77 43.78 -7.32
CA MET A 337 -3.51 42.34 -7.26
C MET A 337 -3.67 41.81 -5.83
N PRO A 338 -3.82 40.49 -5.62
CA PRO A 338 -3.70 39.91 -4.28
C PRO A 338 -2.24 39.96 -3.80
N ALA A 339 -2.02 40.18 -2.50
CA ALA A 339 -0.68 40.17 -1.91
C ALA A 339 -0.10 38.74 -1.92
N ASN A 340 1.18 38.58 -2.30
CA ASN A 340 1.91 37.30 -2.46
C ASN A 340 1.41 36.43 -3.64
N TRP A 341 0.79 37.06 -4.64
CA TRP A 341 0.29 36.42 -5.84
C TRP A 341 0.81 37.12 -7.07
N GLN A 342 1.03 36.33 -8.11
CA GLN A 342 1.53 36.75 -9.41
C GLN A 342 0.64 36.21 -10.51
N THR A 343 0.83 36.75 -11.69
CA THR A 343 0.08 36.37 -12.88
C THR A 343 0.98 36.46 -14.09
N ASN A 344 0.82 35.56 -15.06
CA ASN A 344 1.48 35.68 -16.35
C ASN A 344 0.67 35.04 -17.48
N SER A 345 1.13 35.30 -18.69
CA SER A 345 0.73 34.63 -19.92
C SER A 345 1.92 34.65 -20.89
N TRP A 346 2.03 33.64 -21.72
CA TRP A 346 3.02 33.56 -22.78
C TRP A 346 2.39 32.98 -24.05
N GLY A 347 3.07 33.10 -25.19
CA GLY A 347 2.57 32.66 -26.50
C GLY A 347 1.68 33.71 -27.19
N SER A 348 1.06 33.28 -28.29
CA SER A 348 0.15 34.05 -29.12
C SER A 348 -1.29 33.80 -28.70
N ASN A 349 -1.73 34.58 -27.71
CA ASN A 349 -3.11 34.62 -27.24
C ASN A 349 -3.43 36.01 -26.64
N GLN A 350 -4.71 36.33 -26.48
CA GLN A 350 -5.15 37.54 -25.78
C GLN A 350 -5.69 37.15 -24.40
N ALA A 351 -4.79 37.22 -23.40
CA ALA A 351 -5.11 36.95 -22.01
C ALA A 351 -5.45 38.22 -21.23
N THR A 352 -6.43 38.13 -20.33
CA THR A 352 -6.76 39.17 -19.35
C THR A 352 -6.83 38.55 -17.96
N HIS A 353 -6.14 39.17 -17.00
CA HIS A 353 -6.09 38.74 -15.60
C HIS A 353 -6.81 39.75 -14.71
N GLN A 354 -7.71 39.28 -13.86
CA GLN A 354 -8.58 40.12 -13.05
C GLN A 354 -8.57 39.65 -11.59
N TYR A 355 -8.40 40.59 -10.67
CA TYR A 355 -8.66 40.40 -9.25
C TYR A 355 -10.09 40.88 -8.96
N VAL A 356 -11.02 39.92 -8.82
CA VAL A 356 -12.46 40.17 -8.92
C VAL A 356 -13.14 40.26 -7.56
N ASN A 357 -14.22 41.04 -7.47
CA ASN A 357 -15.05 41.19 -6.26
C ASN A 357 -16.16 40.12 -6.22
N GLU A 358 -15.76 38.85 -6.33
CA GLU A 358 -16.65 37.71 -6.30
C GLU A 358 -15.88 36.49 -5.77
N GLY A 359 -15.86 36.31 -4.45
CA GLY A 359 -15.24 35.15 -3.79
C GLY A 359 -16.21 33.98 -3.63
N ARG A 360 -15.66 32.78 -3.44
CA ARG A 360 -16.41 31.64 -2.88
C ARG A 360 -16.61 31.86 -1.39
N THR A 361 -15.51 32.12 -0.68
CA THR A 361 -15.53 32.65 0.67
C THR A 361 -15.03 34.09 0.63
N GLY A 362 -15.52 34.95 1.53
CA GLY A 362 -15.17 36.37 1.48
C GLY A 362 -15.72 37.08 0.23
N THR A 363 -14.95 38.01 -0.30
CA THR A 363 -15.38 38.94 -1.35
C THR A 363 -14.47 38.94 -2.58
N LYS A 364 -13.34 38.24 -2.54
CA LYS A 364 -12.30 38.34 -3.55
C LYS A 364 -12.00 37.00 -4.18
N SER A 365 -11.63 37.00 -5.46
CA SER A 365 -11.01 35.86 -6.12
C SER A 365 -10.17 36.32 -7.32
N VAL A 366 -9.53 35.40 -8.03
CA VAL A 366 -8.79 35.71 -9.26
C VAL A 366 -9.42 35.04 -10.47
N LYS A 367 -9.40 35.75 -11.59
CA LYS A 367 -9.95 35.27 -12.87
C LYS A 367 -8.94 35.51 -13.99
N VAL A 368 -8.88 34.56 -14.90
CA VAL A 368 -8.16 34.67 -16.16
C VAL A 368 -9.11 34.35 -17.31
N SER A 369 -9.05 35.13 -18.39
CA SER A 369 -9.80 34.89 -19.62
C SER A 369 -8.85 34.92 -20.80
N VAL A 370 -9.02 34.02 -21.76
CA VAL A 370 -8.21 33.89 -22.97
C VAL A 370 -9.11 33.93 -24.20
N THR A 371 -8.72 34.74 -25.18
CA THR A 371 -9.34 34.82 -26.51
C THR A 371 -8.25 34.79 -27.60
N ASN A 372 -8.64 34.54 -28.86
CA ASN A 372 -7.72 34.46 -30.00
C ASN A 372 -6.52 33.54 -29.74
N TYR A 373 -6.74 32.41 -29.08
CA TYR A 373 -5.71 31.44 -28.74
C TYR A 373 -5.12 30.77 -30.00
N ILE A 374 -3.80 30.81 -30.11
CA ILE A 374 -3.01 30.02 -31.07
C ILE A 374 -2.09 29.07 -30.31
N ASP A 375 -1.30 29.59 -29.37
CA ASP A 375 -0.43 28.82 -28.47
C ASP A 375 -0.24 29.51 -27.10
N GLY A 376 0.47 28.82 -26.20
CA GLY A 376 0.86 29.32 -24.88
C GLY A 376 -0.14 29.02 -23.77
N ASP A 377 -0.14 29.85 -22.71
CA ASP A 377 -1.10 29.74 -21.61
C ASP A 377 -1.33 31.09 -20.91
N ALA A 378 -2.31 31.11 -20.01
CA ALA A 378 -2.50 32.18 -19.03
C ALA A 378 -2.91 31.63 -17.65
N LYS A 379 -2.38 32.24 -16.57
CA LYS A 379 -2.53 31.73 -15.19
C LYS A 379 -2.30 32.79 -14.10
N TRP A 380 -2.85 32.48 -12.92
CA TRP A 380 -2.50 33.09 -11.62
C TRP A 380 -1.78 32.05 -10.76
N PHE A 381 -0.78 32.47 -9.98
CA PHE A 381 -0.04 31.60 -9.08
C PHE A 381 0.43 32.35 -7.83
N PHE A 382 0.56 31.65 -6.71
CA PHE A 382 1.08 32.23 -5.48
C PHE A 382 2.61 32.19 -5.46
N ASP A 383 3.25 33.10 -4.71
CA ASP A 383 4.69 33.10 -4.50
C ASP A 383 5.17 31.75 -3.94
N PRO A 384 6.27 31.15 -4.46
CA PRO A 384 6.69 29.83 -4.04
C PRO A 384 6.83 29.69 -2.52
N VAL A 385 6.16 28.68 -1.97
CA VAL A 385 6.22 28.33 -0.55
C VAL A 385 7.52 27.59 -0.28
N SER A 386 8.33 28.10 0.64
CA SER A 386 9.63 27.50 1.02
C SER A 386 9.57 26.58 2.24
N SER A 387 8.47 26.57 3.00
CA SER A 387 8.26 25.67 4.14
C SER A 387 7.77 24.30 3.69
N ILE A 388 8.57 23.63 2.86
CA ILE A 388 8.31 22.30 2.31
C ILE A 388 9.49 21.37 2.59
N ASN A 389 9.20 20.08 2.68
CA ASN A 389 10.23 19.05 2.84
C ASN A 389 10.33 18.22 1.56
N ALA A 390 11.53 18.11 1.01
CA ALA A 390 11.83 17.20 -0.09
C ALA A 390 11.43 15.76 0.28
N GLY A 391 10.91 15.02 -0.69
CA GLY A 391 10.45 13.65 -0.48
C GLY A 391 9.11 13.51 0.25
N GLU A 392 8.56 14.56 0.88
CA GLU A 392 7.23 14.52 1.50
C GLU A 392 6.09 14.71 0.49
N GLN A 393 4.86 14.33 0.87
CA GLN A 393 3.67 14.59 0.06
C GLN A 393 2.83 15.73 0.64
N TYR A 394 2.24 16.52 -0.25
CA TYR A 394 1.31 17.58 0.10
C TYR A 394 0.03 17.46 -0.69
N ARG A 395 -1.10 17.79 -0.06
CA ARG A 395 -2.40 17.91 -0.70
C ARG A 395 -2.60 19.36 -1.11
N PHE A 396 -2.80 19.57 -2.40
CA PHE A 396 -3.23 20.83 -2.96
C PHE A 396 -4.74 20.83 -3.16
N THR A 397 -5.41 21.88 -2.72
CA THR A 397 -6.82 22.11 -3.05
C THR A 397 -7.08 23.55 -3.45
N THR A 398 -8.08 23.77 -4.29
CA THR A 398 -8.59 25.09 -4.64
C THR A 398 -10.03 24.96 -5.11
N TRP A 399 -10.80 26.03 -5.01
CA TRP A 399 -12.12 26.11 -5.59
C TRP A 399 -12.08 26.87 -6.91
N TYR A 400 -12.84 26.40 -7.90
CA TYR A 400 -12.81 26.99 -9.23
C TYR A 400 -14.16 26.95 -9.95
N LYS A 401 -14.29 27.82 -10.94
CA LYS A 401 -15.35 27.88 -11.95
C LYS A 401 -14.71 28.10 -13.31
N THR A 402 -15.20 27.44 -14.35
CA THR A 402 -14.60 27.53 -15.69
C THR A 402 -15.57 27.04 -16.75
N ASN A 403 -15.43 27.53 -17.98
CA ASN A 403 -16.13 26.99 -19.16
C ASN A 403 -15.23 26.13 -20.05
N VAL A 404 -13.98 25.94 -19.65
CA VAL A 404 -12.96 25.14 -20.34
C VAL A 404 -12.32 24.16 -19.36
N THR A 405 -11.51 23.24 -19.88
CA THR A 405 -10.76 22.27 -19.08
C THR A 405 -9.41 22.85 -18.67
N PRO A 406 -9.23 23.36 -17.45
CA PRO A 406 -7.95 23.88 -16.99
C PRO A 406 -6.94 22.76 -16.73
N ARG A 407 -5.66 23.05 -17.01
CA ARG A 407 -4.53 22.22 -16.57
C ARG A 407 -4.13 22.65 -15.16
N VAL A 408 -3.69 21.69 -14.34
CA VAL A 408 -3.14 21.97 -13.01
C VAL A 408 -1.67 21.61 -13.03
N VAL A 409 -0.82 22.52 -12.56
CA VAL A 409 0.62 22.39 -12.65
C VAL A 409 1.25 22.77 -11.32
N SER A 410 2.21 21.97 -10.89
CA SER A 410 3.12 22.30 -9.80
C SER A 410 4.45 22.79 -10.37
N MET A 411 4.93 23.92 -9.87
CA MET A 411 6.21 24.54 -10.17
C MET A 411 7.09 24.44 -8.94
N PHE A 412 8.23 23.78 -9.07
CA PHE A 412 9.24 23.67 -8.02
C PHE A 412 10.43 24.56 -8.32
N ILE A 413 10.88 25.30 -7.32
CA ILE A 413 12.16 26.00 -7.33
C ILE A 413 13.19 25.04 -6.74
N MET A 414 14.23 24.71 -7.52
CA MET A 414 15.32 23.83 -7.11
C MET A 414 16.40 24.63 -6.36
N ALA A 415 17.21 23.96 -5.54
CA ALA A 415 18.28 24.61 -4.76
C ALA A 415 19.31 25.37 -5.61
N ASN A 416 19.47 25.01 -6.89
CA ASN A 416 20.33 25.70 -7.85
C ASN A 416 19.64 26.90 -8.55
N GLY A 417 18.42 27.25 -8.16
CA GLY A 417 17.62 28.34 -8.71
C GLY A 417 16.83 27.99 -9.97
N THR A 418 16.91 26.77 -10.50
CA THR A 418 16.13 26.35 -11.67
C THR A 418 14.69 26.01 -11.33
N GLU A 419 13.79 26.19 -12.29
CA GLU A 419 12.37 25.82 -12.15
C GLU A 419 12.11 24.46 -12.81
N ARG A 420 11.26 23.65 -12.16
CA ARG A 420 10.75 22.39 -12.73
C ARG A 420 9.24 22.37 -12.64
N TYR A 421 8.60 21.87 -13.69
CA TYR A 421 7.14 21.86 -13.84
C TYR A 421 6.63 20.44 -13.98
N PHE A 422 5.60 20.10 -13.20
CA PHE A 422 4.95 18.80 -13.24
C PHE A 422 3.43 18.99 -13.34
N GLY A 423 2.82 18.33 -14.31
CA GLY A 423 1.37 18.28 -14.44
C GLY A 423 0.74 17.48 -13.30
N LEU A 424 -0.40 17.95 -12.81
CA LEU A 424 -1.30 17.19 -11.96
C LEU A 424 -2.54 16.77 -12.77
N PRO A 425 -3.31 15.78 -12.29
CA PRO A 425 -4.52 15.32 -12.97
C PRO A 425 -5.43 16.48 -13.37
N VAL A 426 -5.92 16.42 -14.61
CA VAL A 426 -6.63 17.52 -15.24
C VAL A 426 -7.94 17.82 -14.51
N ALA A 427 -8.15 19.10 -14.19
CA ALA A 427 -9.38 19.57 -13.58
C ALA A 427 -10.51 19.61 -14.62
N GLN A 428 -11.64 18.98 -14.30
CA GLN A 428 -12.78 18.92 -15.21
C GLN A 428 -13.53 20.26 -15.23
N PRO A 429 -14.08 20.69 -16.38
CA PRO A 429 -14.90 21.88 -16.43
C PRO A 429 -16.10 21.74 -15.47
N SER A 430 -16.46 22.83 -14.80
CA SER A 430 -17.63 22.82 -13.94
C SER A 430 -18.84 22.68 -14.87
N GLY A 431 -19.61 21.59 -14.74
CA GLY A 431 -20.87 21.43 -15.49
C GLY A 431 -21.86 22.59 -15.27
N SER A 432 -21.55 23.49 -14.33
CA SER A 432 -22.16 24.80 -14.13
C SER A 432 -21.09 25.90 -14.22
N THR A 433 -21.35 26.97 -14.99
CA THR A 433 -20.48 28.16 -15.03
C THR A 433 -20.68 29.11 -13.83
N THR A 434 -21.65 28.80 -12.95
CA THR A 434 -22.02 29.66 -11.82
C THR A 434 -21.67 29.06 -10.45
N GLN A 435 -21.53 27.73 -10.35
CA GLN A 435 -21.23 27.05 -9.09
C GLN A 435 -19.74 26.74 -8.95
N TRP A 436 -19.18 27.11 -7.80
CA TRP A 436 -17.83 26.73 -7.40
C TRP A 436 -17.73 25.21 -7.18
N GLN A 437 -16.67 24.60 -7.70
CA GLN A 437 -16.31 23.21 -7.45
C GLN A 437 -14.90 23.11 -6.87
N LYS A 438 -14.64 22.07 -6.07
CA LYS A 438 -13.33 21.86 -5.43
C LYS A 438 -12.45 20.97 -6.29
N TYR A 439 -11.24 21.43 -6.59
CA TYR A 439 -10.14 20.58 -7.02
C TYR A 439 -9.37 20.10 -5.78
N SER A 440 -8.95 18.84 -5.77
CA SER A 440 -8.13 18.28 -4.70
C SER A 440 -7.23 17.19 -5.27
N ASP A 441 -5.92 17.37 -5.14
CA ASP A 441 -4.94 16.37 -5.57
C ASP A 441 -3.70 16.39 -4.66
N VAL A 442 -2.83 15.41 -4.82
CA VAL A 442 -1.60 15.20 -4.04
C VAL A 442 -0.39 15.28 -4.97
N LEU A 443 0.63 16.00 -4.51
CA LEU A 443 1.95 16.07 -5.14
C LEU A 443 3.02 15.55 -4.20
N THR A 444 4.11 15.03 -4.78
CA THR A 444 5.34 14.73 -4.04
C THR A 444 6.36 15.83 -4.30
N ILE A 445 6.99 16.35 -3.25
CA ILE A 445 8.06 17.34 -3.40
C ILE A 445 9.31 16.61 -3.93
N PRO A 446 9.86 16.99 -5.09
CA PRO A 446 11.03 16.33 -5.63
C PRO A 446 12.28 16.65 -4.80
N GLU A 447 13.26 15.73 -4.84
CA GLU A 447 14.54 15.94 -4.18
C GLU A 447 15.23 17.21 -4.65
N GLY A 448 15.77 17.99 -3.72
CA GLY A 448 16.44 19.27 -3.99
C GLY A 448 15.51 20.46 -4.28
N ALA A 449 14.19 20.31 -4.21
CA ALA A 449 13.28 21.44 -4.24
C ALA A 449 13.32 22.24 -2.93
N VAL A 450 13.35 23.57 -3.07
CA VAL A 450 13.38 24.55 -1.96
C VAL A 450 12.17 25.50 -1.99
N GLY A 451 11.32 25.40 -3.01
CA GLY A 451 10.08 26.15 -3.10
C GLY A 451 9.06 25.45 -3.99
N VAL A 452 7.77 25.67 -3.74
CA VAL A 452 6.67 25.17 -4.60
C VAL A 452 5.58 26.20 -4.78
N SER A 453 5.07 26.32 -6.01
CA SER A 453 3.80 26.96 -6.32
C SER A 453 2.93 26.00 -7.12
N VAL A 454 1.62 25.98 -6.86
CA VAL A 454 0.67 25.14 -7.60
C VAL A 454 -0.42 26.03 -8.17
N PHE A 455 -0.71 25.89 -9.45
CA PHE A 455 -1.64 26.77 -10.14
C PHE A 455 -2.47 26.03 -11.19
N MET A 456 -3.60 26.66 -11.51
CA MET A 456 -4.44 26.25 -12.61
C MET A 456 -4.23 27.23 -13.78
N LEU A 457 -4.04 26.68 -14.98
CA LEU A 457 -3.85 27.45 -16.21
C LEU A 457 -4.89 27.08 -17.27
N ILE A 458 -5.13 28.00 -18.19
CA ILE A 458 -5.91 27.74 -19.40
C ILE A 458 -5.05 27.99 -20.64
N ASN A 459 -5.14 27.08 -21.61
CA ASN A 459 -4.41 27.06 -22.88
C ASN A 459 -5.39 26.87 -24.05
N GLN A 460 -6.53 27.53 -23.97
CA GLN A 460 -7.60 27.54 -24.98
C GLN A 460 -8.51 28.75 -24.76
N ASN A 461 -9.32 29.11 -25.76
CA ASN A 461 -10.31 30.17 -25.63
C ASN A 461 -11.33 29.84 -24.52
N GLY A 462 -11.47 30.71 -23.54
CA GLY A 462 -12.33 30.49 -22.37
C GLY A 462 -11.92 31.32 -21.17
N TRP A 463 -12.43 30.95 -19.98
CA TRP A 463 -12.09 31.62 -18.74
C TRP A 463 -12.05 30.63 -17.57
N LEU A 464 -11.24 30.96 -16.57
CA LEU A 464 -11.07 30.25 -15.32
C LEU A 464 -11.08 31.26 -14.17
N GLN A 465 -11.85 30.99 -13.13
CA GLN A 465 -11.88 31.75 -11.89
C GLN A 465 -11.61 30.80 -10.72
N THR A 466 -10.73 31.19 -9.80
CA THR A 466 -10.21 30.35 -8.73
C THR A 466 -10.13 31.09 -7.40
N ASP A 467 -10.31 30.36 -6.31
CA ASP A 467 -10.35 30.88 -4.94
C ASP A 467 -9.99 29.79 -3.90
N ASP A 468 -9.84 30.18 -2.64
CA ASP A 468 -9.71 29.29 -1.47
C ASP A 468 -8.65 28.20 -1.65
N TYR A 469 -7.39 28.59 -1.72
CA TYR A 469 -6.28 27.67 -1.94
C TYR A 469 -5.79 27.03 -0.63
N GLU A 470 -5.41 25.76 -0.72
CA GLU A 470 -4.82 25.03 0.39
C GLU A 470 -3.63 24.23 -0.13
N LEU A 471 -2.51 24.29 0.59
CA LEU A 471 -1.42 23.33 0.48
C LEU A 471 -1.09 22.83 1.88
N THR A 472 -1.29 21.55 2.13
CA THR A 472 -1.14 20.95 3.47
C THR A 472 -0.36 19.65 3.40
N PRO A 473 0.43 19.29 4.43
CA PRO A 473 1.08 17.97 4.49
C PRO A 473 0.04 16.85 4.31
N TYR A 474 0.39 15.85 3.53
CA TYR A 474 -0.47 14.72 3.22
C TYR A 474 0.14 13.41 3.71
N GLN A 475 -0.64 12.66 4.48
CA GLN A 475 -0.32 11.30 4.89
C GLN A 475 -1.35 10.34 4.28
N PRO A 476 -0.95 9.39 3.43
CA PRO A 476 -1.87 8.49 2.75
C PRO A 476 -2.48 7.45 3.71
N VAL A 477 -3.72 7.05 3.43
CA VAL A 477 -4.34 5.90 4.08
C VAL A 477 -3.91 4.64 3.34
N GLY A 478 -2.86 3.99 3.84
CA GLY A 478 -2.27 2.80 3.24
C GLY A 478 -3.21 1.58 3.13
N PHE A 479 -2.84 0.66 2.24
CA PHE A 479 -3.40 -0.69 2.17
C PHE A 479 -2.99 -1.54 3.38
N SER A 480 -3.42 -2.81 3.43
CA SER A 480 -3.02 -3.75 4.48
C SER A 480 -1.54 -4.15 4.41
N ARG A 481 -0.92 -3.95 3.25
CA ARG A 481 0.50 -4.18 2.95
C ARG A 481 0.92 -3.28 1.79
N PRO A 482 2.21 -2.97 1.62
CA PRO A 482 2.66 -2.28 0.43
C PRO A 482 2.50 -3.16 -0.80
N LEU A 483 2.24 -2.52 -1.94
CA LEU A 483 2.10 -3.17 -3.23
C LEU A 483 3.10 -2.55 -4.20
N ILE A 484 3.64 -3.37 -5.10
CA ILE A 484 4.47 -2.90 -6.20
C ILE A 484 4.04 -3.59 -7.49
N THR A 485 3.91 -2.82 -8.55
CA THR A 485 3.74 -3.29 -9.93
C THR A 485 4.85 -2.71 -10.77
N MET A 486 5.46 -3.52 -11.62
CA MET A 486 6.30 -3.04 -12.71
C MET A 486 5.52 -3.20 -14.00
N THR A 487 5.44 -2.14 -14.79
CA THR A 487 4.80 -2.15 -16.11
C THR A 487 5.80 -1.74 -17.18
N PHE A 488 5.65 -2.34 -18.35
CA PHE A 488 6.45 -2.06 -19.53
C PHE A 488 5.53 -1.64 -20.67
N ASP A 489 5.85 -0.52 -21.30
CA ASP A 489 5.00 0.14 -22.29
C ASP A 489 5.56 -0.08 -23.69
N ASP A 490 4.74 0.22 -24.70
CA ASP A 490 4.97 0.08 -26.14
C ASP A 490 5.10 -1.35 -26.66
N GLY A 491 5.80 -2.23 -25.93
CA GLY A 491 6.08 -3.59 -26.37
C GLY A 491 7.35 -3.73 -27.18
N HIS A 492 8.42 -3.03 -26.78
CA HIS A 492 9.73 -3.14 -27.41
C HIS A 492 10.19 -4.60 -27.53
N GLU A 493 10.54 -5.03 -28.76
CA GLU A 493 10.83 -6.43 -29.10
C GLU A 493 11.98 -7.01 -28.27
N ASP A 494 13.00 -6.21 -27.97
CA ASP A 494 14.19 -6.65 -27.25
C ASP A 494 13.94 -6.89 -25.76
N ASN A 495 12.86 -6.35 -25.18
CA ASN A 495 12.46 -6.66 -23.79
C ASN A 495 12.27 -8.18 -23.58
N ALA A 496 11.84 -8.92 -24.61
CA ALA A 496 11.72 -10.38 -24.52
C ALA A 496 13.09 -11.09 -24.41
N THR A 497 14.14 -10.47 -24.93
CA THR A 497 15.51 -11.00 -24.91
C THR A 497 16.37 -10.45 -23.77
N THR A 498 16.08 -9.25 -23.25
CA THR A 498 16.86 -8.58 -22.21
C THR A 498 16.14 -8.57 -20.86
N ALA A 499 14.93 -7.98 -20.79
CA ALA A 499 14.17 -7.82 -19.56
C ALA A 499 13.61 -9.15 -19.04
N LEU A 500 12.99 -9.96 -19.91
CA LEU A 500 12.31 -11.19 -19.51
C LEU A 500 13.23 -12.21 -18.81
N PRO A 501 14.47 -12.48 -19.27
CA PRO A 501 15.40 -13.34 -18.55
C PRO A 501 15.72 -12.83 -17.13
N ILE A 502 15.93 -11.52 -16.97
CA ILE A 502 16.22 -10.90 -15.67
C ILE A 502 14.99 -11.03 -14.75
N LEU A 503 13.79 -10.72 -15.26
CA LEU A 503 12.54 -10.85 -14.50
C LEU A 503 12.31 -12.30 -14.03
N ASN A 504 12.56 -13.28 -14.90
CA ASN A 504 12.46 -14.69 -14.58
C ASN A 504 13.49 -15.13 -13.53
N GLN A 505 14.73 -14.65 -13.61
CA GLN A 505 15.78 -14.93 -12.62
C GLN A 505 15.35 -14.52 -11.20
N TYR A 506 14.65 -13.38 -11.07
CA TYR A 506 14.16 -12.88 -9.78
C TYR A 506 12.72 -13.32 -9.45
N GLY A 507 12.07 -14.11 -10.31
CA GLY A 507 10.69 -14.56 -10.11
C GLY A 507 9.66 -13.42 -10.12
N LEU A 508 9.98 -12.28 -10.75
CA LEU A 508 9.12 -11.10 -10.81
C LEU A 508 8.14 -11.19 -11.98
N LYS A 509 6.88 -10.85 -11.73
CA LYS A 509 5.84 -10.72 -12.75
C LYS A 509 5.49 -9.26 -12.97
N THR A 510 5.20 -8.92 -14.21
CA THR A 510 5.01 -7.55 -14.67
C THR A 510 3.76 -7.47 -15.53
N THR A 511 3.33 -6.24 -15.79
CA THR A 511 2.31 -5.93 -16.79
C THR A 511 3.02 -5.45 -18.06
N GLN A 512 2.69 -6.03 -19.21
CA GLN A 512 3.26 -5.66 -20.51
C GLN A 512 2.15 -5.04 -21.35
N CYS A 513 2.19 -3.72 -21.56
CA CYS A 513 1.18 -2.98 -22.32
C CYS A 513 1.65 -2.79 -23.77
N PHE A 514 0.91 -3.33 -24.73
CA PHE A 514 1.32 -3.36 -26.14
C PHE A 514 0.47 -2.46 -27.02
N ALA A 515 1.12 -1.68 -27.88
CA ALA A 515 0.46 -1.03 -29.01
C ALA A 515 0.40 -2.04 -30.17
N THR A 516 -0.81 -2.42 -30.61
CA THR A 516 -0.93 -3.60 -31.48
C THR A 516 -0.39 -3.40 -32.88
N SER A 517 -0.28 -2.18 -33.39
CA SER A 517 0.39 -1.91 -34.68
C SER A 517 1.89 -2.27 -34.68
N PHE A 518 2.50 -2.44 -33.51
CA PHE A 518 3.88 -2.92 -33.37
C PHE A 518 3.98 -4.46 -33.41
N ILE A 519 2.85 -5.17 -33.45
CA ILE A 519 2.80 -6.65 -33.46
C ILE A 519 2.01 -7.17 -34.67
N GLU A 520 0.85 -6.57 -34.95
CA GLU A 520 -0.06 -6.98 -36.01
C GLU A 520 0.60 -6.83 -37.39
N GLY A 521 0.57 -7.91 -38.17
CA GLY A 521 1.23 -7.98 -39.47
C GLY A 521 2.77 -8.02 -39.41
N LYS A 522 3.38 -8.16 -38.24
CA LYS A 522 4.83 -8.34 -38.07
C LYS A 522 5.25 -9.81 -38.19
N THR A 523 6.55 -10.05 -38.08
CA THR A 523 7.11 -11.40 -38.17
C THR A 523 6.67 -12.27 -36.98
N GLN A 524 6.73 -13.59 -37.14
CA GLN A 524 6.41 -14.53 -36.06
C GLN A 524 7.29 -14.29 -34.81
N GLN A 525 8.54 -13.86 -34.99
CA GLN A 525 9.45 -13.55 -33.89
C GLN A 525 8.92 -12.45 -32.96
N VAL A 526 8.26 -11.42 -33.51
CA VAL A 526 7.65 -10.34 -32.71
C VAL A 526 6.48 -10.86 -31.90
N ILE A 527 5.60 -11.64 -32.54
CA ILE A 527 4.46 -12.28 -31.87
C ILE A 527 4.95 -13.22 -30.77
N ASP A 528 6.01 -13.98 -31.04
CA ASP A 528 6.62 -14.91 -30.08
C ASP A 528 7.17 -14.17 -28.85
N GLY A 529 7.67 -12.93 -28.99
CA GLY A 529 8.08 -12.08 -27.88
C GLY A 529 6.92 -11.77 -26.92
N VAL A 530 5.76 -11.37 -27.45
CA VAL A 530 4.53 -11.16 -26.67
C VAL A 530 4.11 -12.46 -25.96
N LEU A 531 4.09 -13.57 -26.71
CA LEU A 531 3.73 -14.88 -26.18
C LEU A 531 4.73 -15.38 -25.14
N ALA A 532 6.01 -15.02 -25.21
CA ALA A 532 7.03 -15.41 -24.24
C ALA A 532 6.76 -14.79 -22.86
N PHE A 533 6.41 -13.50 -22.81
CA PHE A 533 5.94 -12.85 -21.59
C PHE A 533 4.67 -13.51 -21.04
N HIS A 534 3.67 -13.72 -21.90
CA HIS A 534 2.41 -14.34 -21.50
C HIS A 534 2.62 -15.76 -20.93
N LYS A 535 3.36 -16.62 -21.64
CA LYS A 535 3.69 -17.99 -21.22
C LYS A 535 4.53 -18.03 -19.93
N SER A 536 5.30 -16.98 -19.68
CA SER A 536 6.06 -16.81 -18.43
C SER A 536 5.19 -16.25 -17.28
N GLY A 537 3.88 -16.04 -17.48
CA GLY A 537 2.95 -15.61 -16.44
C GLY A 537 2.92 -14.09 -16.19
N HIS A 538 3.44 -13.29 -17.12
CA HIS A 538 3.27 -11.84 -17.09
C HIS A 538 1.86 -11.48 -17.59
N GLU A 539 1.32 -10.38 -17.08
CA GLU A 539 0.07 -9.84 -17.57
C GLU A 539 0.27 -9.18 -18.94
N VAL A 540 -0.68 -9.39 -19.85
CA VAL A 540 -0.78 -8.65 -21.10
C VAL A 540 -1.85 -7.58 -20.97
N CYS A 541 -1.45 -6.34 -21.28
CA CYS A 541 -2.21 -5.11 -21.19
C CYS A 541 -2.29 -4.46 -22.57
N SER A 542 -3.31 -3.63 -22.79
CA SER A 542 -3.50 -2.90 -24.04
C SER A 542 -2.91 -1.49 -23.97
N HIS A 543 -2.31 -1.05 -25.08
CA HIS A 543 -1.76 0.30 -25.26
C HIS A 543 -2.19 0.90 -26.60
N THR A 544 -3.46 0.69 -27.00
CA THR A 544 -4.07 1.11 -28.28
C THR A 544 -3.60 0.32 -29.50
N VAL A 545 -4.07 0.69 -30.69
CA VAL A 545 -3.61 0.13 -31.95
C VAL A 545 -2.41 0.92 -32.47
N SER A 546 -2.61 2.20 -32.76
CA SER A 546 -1.65 3.04 -33.49
C SER A 546 -0.81 3.98 -32.61
N HIS A 547 -0.95 3.89 -31.28
CA HIS A 547 -0.28 4.77 -30.31
C HIS A 547 -0.59 6.28 -30.49
N PRO A 548 -1.87 6.70 -30.64
CA PRO A 548 -2.22 8.11 -30.85
C PRO A 548 -2.38 8.88 -29.52
N PHE A 549 -2.33 10.22 -29.60
CA PHE A 549 -2.89 11.10 -28.56
C PHE A 549 -4.43 10.96 -28.55
N LEU A 550 -4.97 10.24 -27.58
CA LEU A 550 -6.38 9.85 -27.53
C LEU A 550 -7.34 11.04 -27.45
N THR A 551 -6.96 12.13 -26.79
CA THR A 551 -7.78 13.33 -26.66
C THR A 551 -8.00 14.03 -28.01
N GLY A 552 -7.10 13.86 -28.97
CA GLY A 552 -7.21 14.38 -30.33
C GLY A 552 -7.99 13.49 -31.31
N THR A 553 -8.37 12.28 -30.91
CA THR A 553 -9.07 11.33 -31.79
C THR A 553 -10.57 11.62 -31.91
N SER A 554 -11.16 11.30 -33.08
CA SER A 554 -12.62 11.24 -33.22
C SER A 554 -13.21 10.13 -32.35
N ALA A 555 -14.52 10.18 -32.08
CA ALA A 555 -15.19 9.13 -31.30
C ALA A 555 -15.06 7.74 -31.94
N SER A 556 -15.21 7.63 -33.27
CA SER A 556 -15.07 6.36 -33.98
C SER A 556 -13.64 5.80 -33.90
N ASN A 557 -12.64 6.67 -34.01
CA ASN A 557 -11.24 6.26 -33.92
C ASN A 557 -10.90 5.86 -32.48
N LEU A 558 -11.37 6.60 -31.47
CA LEU A 558 -11.17 6.23 -30.07
C LEU A 558 -11.73 4.83 -29.78
N SER A 559 -12.96 4.53 -30.19
CA SER A 559 -13.55 3.20 -30.00
C SER A 559 -12.76 2.12 -30.75
N TYR A 560 -12.30 2.39 -31.97
CA TYR A 560 -11.48 1.45 -32.74
C TYR A 560 -10.13 1.15 -32.05
N GLU A 561 -9.41 2.20 -31.64
CA GLU A 561 -8.11 2.11 -30.95
C GLU A 561 -8.21 1.26 -29.67
N LEU A 562 -9.31 1.39 -28.94
CA LEU A 562 -9.55 0.66 -27.71
C LEU A 562 -10.04 -0.77 -27.96
N GLN A 563 -11.05 -0.95 -28.82
CA GLN A 563 -11.68 -2.24 -29.03
C GLN A 563 -10.80 -3.22 -29.82
N HIS A 564 -10.23 -2.75 -30.94
CA HIS A 564 -9.44 -3.62 -31.83
C HIS A 564 -8.18 -4.10 -31.14
N SER A 565 -7.49 -3.23 -30.40
CA SER A 565 -6.30 -3.57 -29.63
C SER A 565 -6.59 -4.69 -28.61
N GLN A 566 -7.70 -4.57 -27.87
CA GLN A 566 -8.15 -5.61 -26.94
C GLN A 566 -8.40 -6.94 -27.67
N GLN A 567 -9.18 -6.90 -28.75
CA GLN A 567 -9.57 -8.11 -29.49
C GLN A 567 -8.35 -8.82 -30.08
N TYR A 568 -7.43 -8.07 -30.67
CA TYR A 568 -6.20 -8.61 -31.23
C TYR A 568 -5.35 -9.31 -30.17
N LEU A 569 -5.06 -8.64 -29.05
CA LEU A 569 -4.24 -9.22 -27.97
C LEU A 569 -4.91 -10.46 -27.35
N GLN A 570 -6.24 -10.44 -27.18
CA GLN A 570 -6.99 -11.62 -26.74
C GLN A 570 -6.90 -12.78 -27.75
N SER A 571 -6.91 -12.48 -29.05
CA SER A 571 -6.84 -13.50 -30.10
C SER A 571 -5.50 -14.26 -30.11
N ILE A 572 -4.39 -13.57 -29.86
CA ILE A 572 -3.05 -14.19 -29.86
C ILE A 572 -2.72 -14.84 -28.52
N THR A 573 -3.19 -14.29 -27.39
CA THR A 573 -2.91 -14.83 -26.05
C THR A 573 -3.91 -15.91 -25.61
N GLY A 574 -5.13 -15.89 -26.13
CA GLY A 574 -6.22 -16.73 -25.66
C GLY A 574 -6.73 -16.37 -24.26
N GLN A 575 -6.36 -15.21 -23.70
CA GLN A 575 -6.76 -14.75 -22.37
C GLN A 575 -7.43 -13.37 -22.43
N PRO A 576 -8.33 -13.04 -21.48
CA PRO A 576 -8.93 -11.71 -21.40
C PRO A 576 -7.89 -10.62 -21.16
N VAL A 577 -7.99 -9.50 -21.89
CA VAL A 577 -7.14 -8.31 -21.67
C VAL A 577 -7.95 -7.26 -20.94
N ARG A 578 -7.62 -7.04 -19.66
CA ARG A 578 -8.47 -6.28 -18.72
C ARG A 578 -7.95 -4.88 -18.42
N ASN A 579 -6.66 -4.64 -18.60
CA ASN A 579 -5.99 -3.42 -18.16
C ASN A 579 -5.50 -2.63 -19.37
N PHE A 580 -5.52 -1.30 -19.22
CA PHE A 580 -5.18 -0.36 -20.28
C PHE A 580 -4.25 0.73 -19.77
N ALA A 581 -3.31 1.12 -20.62
CA ALA A 581 -2.47 2.30 -20.45
C ALA A 581 -2.69 3.25 -21.62
N SER A 582 -2.86 4.54 -21.36
CA SER A 582 -2.98 5.53 -22.43
C SER A 582 -1.61 5.93 -22.98
N PRO A 583 -1.40 5.91 -24.31
CA PRO A 583 -0.22 6.50 -24.94
C PRO A 583 0.02 7.92 -24.44
N TYR A 584 1.28 8.24 -24.12
CA TYR A 584 1.70 9.54 -23.58
C TYR A 584 1.00 9.96 -22.26
N GLY A 585 0.25 9.05 -21.63
CA GLY A 585 -0.66 9.40 -20.53
C GLY A 585 -1.77 10.37 -20.94
N ASP A 586 -2.14 10.40 -22.23
CA ASP A 586 -3.12 11.36 -22.74
C ASP A 586 -4.56 10.88 -22.48
N TYR A 587 -5.29 11.60 -21.64
CA TYR A 587 -6.67 11.29 -21.32
C TYR A 587 -7.51 12.54 -20.98
N ASP A 588 -8.82 12.42 -21.19
CA ASP A 588 -9.85 13.30 -20.70
C ASP A 588 -11.07 12.47 -20.25
N SER A 589 -12.17 13.14 -19.86
CA SER A 589 -13.39 12.43 -19.46
C SER A 589 -14.02 11.61 -20.58
N ARG A 590 -13.91 12.04 -21.85
CA ARG A 590 -14.40 11.29 -23.02
C ARG A 590 -13.59 10.00 -23.19
N VAL A 591 -12.26 10.10 -23.12
CA VAL A 591 -11.33 8.97 -23.22
C VAL A 591 -11.56 7.97 -22.09
N VAL A 592 -11.60 8.43 -20.83
CA VAL A 592 -11.83 7.56 -19.66
C VAL A 592 -13.19 6.87 -19.73
N ASN A 593 -14.24 7.56 -20.19
CA ASN A 593 -15.57 6.95 -20.35
C ASN A 593 -15.61 5.89 -21.46
N GLU A 594 -14.83 6.06 -22.53
CA GLU A 594 -14.72 5.03 -23.57
C GLU A 594 -13.91 3.83 -23.09
N ILE A 595 -12.79 4.06 -22.36
CA ILE A 595 -11.96 2.99 -21.78
C ILE A 595 -12.80 2.06 -20.90
N LYS A 596 -13.68 2.60 -20.05
CA LYS A 596 -14.57 1.85 -19.15
C LYS A 596 -15.48 0.83 -19.86
N LYS A 597 -15.73 0.99 -21.16
CA LYS A 597 -16.55 0.04 -21.93
C LYS A 597 -15.82 -1.26 -22.24
N TYR A 598 -14.48 -1.22 -22.28
CA TYR A 598 -13.64 -2.33 -22.74
C TYR A 598 -12.74 -2.86 -21.62
N TYR A 599 -12.22 -2.00 -20.76
CA TYR A 599 -11.20 -2.33 -19.76
C TYR A 599 -11.70 -2.09 -18.33
N GLY A 600 -11.17 -2.85 -17.37
CA GLY A 600 -11.50 -2.75 -15.94
C GLY A 600 -10.60 -1.80 -15.16
N SER A 601 -9.48 -1.36 -15.73
CA SER A 601 -8.61 -0.34 -15.14
C SER A 601 -7.93 0.51 -16.22
N HIS A 602 -7.45 1.68 -15.80
CA HIS A 602 -6.62 2.58 -16.60
C HIS A 602 -5.53 3.20 -15.75
N ARG A 603 -4.31 3.23 -16.29
CA ARG A 603 -3.23 4.08 -15.80
C ARG A 603 -2.82 5.13 -16.83
N SER A 604 -2.45 6.29 -16.31
CA SER A 604 -1.76 7.36 -17.06
C SER A 604 -0.25 7.31 -16.74
N VAL A 605 0.46 8.40 -17.04
CA VAL A 605 1.82 8.71 -16.57
C VAL A 605 1.83 9.71 -15.41
N ASP A 606 0.65 10.03 -14.86
CA ASP A 606 0.49 10.92 -13.72
C ASP A 606 1.29 10.39 -12.51
N GLU A 607 2.22 11.19 -12.01
CA GLU A 607 3.13 10.75 -10.96
C GLU A 607 2.45 10.61 -9.59
N GLY A 608 2.80 9.55 -8.86
CA GLY A 608 2.41 9.38 -7.48
C GLY A 608 2.27 7.93 -7.01
N TYR A 609 1.67 7.81 -5.84
CA TYR A 609 1.38 6.54 -5.18
C TYR A 609 -0.14 6.35 -5.09
N ASN A 610 -0.59 5.11 -5.11
CA ASN A 610 -1.99 4.77 -4.91
C ASN A 610 -2.20 4.30 -3.46
N SER A 611 -3.25 4.78 -2.80
CA SER A 611 -3.61 4.51 -1.40
C SER A 611 -5.13 4.38 -1.31
N LYS A 612 -5.67 3.87 -0.20
CA LYS A 612 -7.13 3.67 -0.07
C LYS A 612 -7.93 4.95 -0.26
N ASP A 613 -7.40 6.09 0.20
CA ASP A 613 -8.08 7.38 0.18
C ASP A 613 -7.88 8.16 -1.13
N ASN A 614 -7.03 7.70 -2.04
CA ASN A 614 -6.82 8.33 -3.35
C ASN A 614 -7.02 7.37 -4.54
N LEU A 615 -7.37 6.09 -4.29
CA LEU A 615 -7.45 5.07 -5.32
C LEU A 615 -8.53 5.41 -6.35
N ASN A 616 -8.09 5.64 -7.58
CA ASN A 616 -8.95 5.69 -8.75
C ASN A 616 -8.47 4.62 -9.74
N ILE A 617 -9.24 3.55 -9.90
CA ILE A 617 -8.88 2.43 -10.77
C ILE A 617 -8.78 2.82 -12.26
N TYR A 618 -9.35 3.97 -12.65
CA TYR A 618 -9.23 4.54 -13.99
C TYR A 618 -8.30 5.77 -14.06
N ASN A 619 -7.55 6.03 -13.00
CA ASN A 619 -6.41 6.94 -13.02
C ASN A 619 -5.34 6.45 -12.03
N LEU A 620 -4.85 5.24 -12.26
CA LEU A 620 -3.77 4.69 -11.47
C LEU A 620 -2.49 5.49 -11.70
N ARG A 621 -1.87 5.94 -10.60
CA ARG A 621 -0.65 6.74 -10.60
C ARG A 621 0.60 5.89 -10.67
N VAL A 622 1.66 6.47 -11.21
CA VAL A 622 2.92 5.78 -11.47
C VAL A 622 4.13 6.56 -10.98
N GLN A 623 5.30 5.94 -10.99
CA GLN A 623 6.58 6.63 -11.03
C GLN A 623 7.24 6.27 -12.36
N ASN A 624 7.57 7.29 -13.15
CA ASN A 624 8.16 7.11 -14.47
C ASN A 624 9.66 6.81 -14.31
N VAL A 625 10.10 5.63 -14.77
CA VAL A 625 11.52 5.30 -14.81
C VAL A 625 12.08 5.79 -16.15
N LEU A 626 12.83 6.89 -16.08
CA LEU A 626 13.51 7.50 -17.20
C LEU A 626 14.95 6.98 -17.29
N ASP A 627 15.63 7.27 -18.40
CA ASP A 627 17.07 7.03 -18.57
C ASP A 627 17.93 7.80 -17.54
N THR A 628 17.40 8.90 -17.00
CA THR A 628 18.02 9.66 -15.91
C THR A 628 17.68 9.15 -14.50
N THR A 629 16.75 8.20 -14.36
CA THR A 629 16.32 7.71 -13.04
C THR A 629 17.34 6.73 -12.47
N SER A 630 17.97 7.07 -11.34
CA SER A 630 18.95 6.20 -10.70
C SER A 630 18.31 5.07 -9.88
N ALA A 631 19.06 3.99 -9.64
CA ALA A 631 18.62 2.91 -8.77
C ALA A 631 18.35 3.37 -7.33
N ASP A 632 19.12 4.35 -6.83
CA ASP A 632 18.87 4.95 -5.51
C ASP A 632 17.54 5.71 -5.46
N GLN A 633 17.19 6.42 -6.55
CA GLN A 633 15.89 7.08 -6.66
C GLN A 633 14.74 6.06 -6.63
N VAL A 634 14.86 4.96 -7.37
CA VAL A 634 13.86 3.87 -7.34
C VAL A 634 13.76 3.25 -5.95
N LYS A 635 14.89 3.05 -5.27
CA LYS A 635 14.94 2.54 -3.89
C LYS A 635 14.20 3.48 -2.94
N VAL A 636 14.41 4.79 -3.02
CA VAL A 636 13.66 5.78 -2.22
C VAL A 636 12.16 5.64 -2.47
N TRP A 637 11.73 5.45 -3.72
CA TRP A 637 10.31 5.28 -4.02
C TRP A 637 9.72 4.02 -3.39
N ILE A 638 10.44 2.89 -3.46
CA ILE A 638 10.02 1.61 -2.86
C ILE A 638 9.94 1.73 -1.33
N GLU A 639 10.93 2.35 -0.71
CA GLU A 639 10.99 2.54 0.74
C GLU A 639 9.83 3.41 1.24
N LYS A 640 9.47 4.46 0.49
CA LYS A 640 8.29 5.28 0.78
C LYS A 640 6.99 4.50 0.64
N ALA A 641 6.84 3.70 -0.42
CA ALA A 641 5.66 2.84 -0.58
C ALA A 641 5.53 1.83 0.57
N ARG A 642 6.67 1.27 1.00
CA ARG A 642 6.74 0.35 2.13
C ARG A 642 6.35 1.02 3.44
N ALA A 643 6.87 2.21 3.72
CA ALA A 643 6.59 2.95 4.94
C ALA A 643 5.09 3.30 5.06
N ASN A 644 4.47 3.63 3.94
CA ASN A 644 3.11 4.14 3.89
C ASN A 644 2.05 3.09 3.50
N ASN A 645 2.46 1.82 3.33
CA ASN A 645 1.62 0.74 2.78
C ASN A 645 0.88 1.14 1.49
N THR A 646 1.50 1.94 0.61
CA THR A 646 0.88 2.35 -0.64
C THR A 646 1.22 1.39 -1.77
N TRP A 647 0.52 1.54 -2.89
CA TRP A 647 0.80 0.85 -4.14
C TRP A 647 1.62 1.73 -5.08
N LEU A 648 2.86 1.30 -5.30
CA LEU A 648 3.80 1.87 -6.26
C LEU A 648 3.68 1.15 -7.60
N ILE A 649 3.52 1.90 -8.68
CA ILE A 649 3.57 1.37 -10.05
C ILE A 649 4.79 2.00 -10.73
N LEU A 650 5.76 1.20 -11.13
CA LEU A 650 6.95 1.65 -11.87
C LEU A 650 6.74 1.43 -13.36
N VAL A 651 6.84 2.50 -14.15
CA VAL A 651 6.73 2.44 -15.62
C VAL A 651 8.11 2.40 -16.25
N TYR A 652 8.34 1.36 -17.04
CA TYR A 652 9.49 1.19 -17.94
C TYR A 652 8.97 1.19 -19.38
N HIS A 653 9.83 1.49 -20.34
CA HIS A 653 9.53 1.26 -21.77
C HIS A 653 10.42 0.15 -22.31
N ARG A 654 11.74 0.33 -22.15
CA ARG A 654 12.74 -0.57 -22.72
C ARG A 654 13.88 -0.82 -21.75
N VAL A 655 14.37 -2.06 -21.70
CA VAL A 655 15.65 -2.42 -21.08
C VAL A 655 16.57 -2.86 -22.20
N ALA A 656 17.60 -2.09 -22.48
CA ALA A 656 18.61 -2.39 -23.49
C ALA A 656 20.00 -2.49 -22.83
N ASP A 657 20.89 -3.27 -23.45
CA ASP A 657 22.28 -3.44 -23.03
C ASP A 657 23.16 -2.22 -23.36
#